data_AF-A0A0D2B7T7-F1
#
_entry.id   AF-A0A0D2B7T7-F1
#
_cell.length_a   1.000
_cell.length_b   1.000
_cell.length_c   1.000
_cell.angle_alpha   90.00
_cell.angle_beta   90.00
_cell.angle_gamma   90.00
#
_symmetry.space_group_name_H-M   'P 1'
#
loop_
_entity.id
_entity.type
_entity.pdbx_description
1 polymer ?
#
loop_
_entity_poly.entity_id
_entity_poly.type
_entity_poly.pdbx_seq_one_letter_code
_entity_poly.pdbx_strand_id
1 'polypeptide(L)'
;MFRLNASRRASQTLTNFRPSTTISPLREERNQHLFRHFVEVTSQCISVFERHHFSSIAGPARTLWNFTLPSMAMSHPALAHGILALGALHLSKLQKASDATAVKHFTYAVRRVGRLLGLPMRRLEIATLATVLVLGFYEVMSGDHSRWNLHLSGATSLVLEHDYAGMTRNARRMRNGAKARVNQWMARFALTEENYARVAGIPLALLDDIDWDVDSALISRLTGLSVNYDHQVQPQFPTQSLAASLTDKDIEDFKAKMDLRWWYCKQDVFQSCIGGDRLMLPFEDWKYCPPRGQLGRSANPYATLDHLCLIMARIADYSGKDRVRKQRALAAAGGEWRPPTWLFGPQGPASGKSEGSKSPGLGTFSASPHPGKSGGSNMSAGTNASKATTAPSANEGRARQSKPAPKGTSPPDRLPTMGMIPPPEAPIQMHSAFKTMDANLKDPAFTGTTRDNKPTQPRNLEDETSRAFKEHEDITSAFDLFARSLGPDFDPLPYTDTPIATPFGPALVYRNPGIACIWAFYHVGRILLCRSHPEMPPAAMVAASVTAHLTRDHAQAIGKICAGLYATQQYNQSGALDPTFAGACMESTFYLLFAGVQYTDPGQRGWTISKLRDISQRCGWHTSAAVAAACETTWERMGQAGRAPPYERKLDPRNHDDRQTGLGPRGPDASPMAGDSSNALKDHESAFVVHDRSLIDRSNSTRVHWALGLLSVEEDIKNMKLNE
;
A
#
# COMPACT_ATOMS: atom_id res chain seq x y z
N MET A 1 12.93 56.16 15.04
CA MET A 1 12.32 55.47 13.89
C MET A 1 13.24 54.38 13.28
N PHE A 2 13.91 53.52 14.09
CA PHE A 2 14.90 52.55 13.56
C PHE A 2 15.02 51.19 14.30
N ARG A 3 14.02 50.77 15.10
CA ARG A 3 14.08 49.49 15.86
C ARG A 3 13.09 48.39 15.45
N LEU A 4 12.21 48.62 14.47
CA LEU A 4 11.20 47.61 14.06
C LEU A 4 11.62 46.68 12.90
N ASN A 5 12.75 46.94 12.23
CA ASN A 5 13.16 46.15 11.05
C ASN A 5 14.14 45.00 11.32
N ALA A 6 14.80 44.95 12.48
CA ALA A 6 15.79 43.90 12.79
C ALA A 6 15.13 42.57 13.20
N SER A 7 14.03 42.61 13.95
CA SER A 7 13.32 41.41 14.42
C SER A 7 12.58 40.66 13.28
N ARG A 8 11.95 41.39 12.35
CA ARG A 8 11.36 40.80 11.13
C ARG A 8 12.42 40.20 10.20
N ARG A 9 13.57 40.83 10.03
CA ARG A 9 14.69 40.26 9.26
C ARG A 9 15.21 38.99 9.93
N ALA A 10 15.53 39.00 11.22
CA ALA A 10 16.05 37.81 11.91
C ALA A 10 15.09 36.60 11.86
N SER A 11 13.78 36.85 11.99
CA SER A 11 12.76 35.80 11.84
C SER A 11 12.68 35.27 10.39
N GLN A 12 12.75 36.14 9.37
CA GLN A 12 12.81 35.75 7.96
C GLN A 12 14.11 35.01 7.58
N THR A 13 15.26 35.37 8.18
CA THR A 13 16.54 34.70 7.93
C THR A 13 16.56 33.29 8.51
N LEU A 14 15.87 33.05 9.63
CA LEU A 14 15.74 31.73 10.25
C LEU A 14 14.70 30.84 9.54
N THR A 15 13.61 31.39 9.02
CA THR A 15 12.60 30.61 8.26
C THR A 15 13.12 30.13 6.91
N ASN A 16 14.06 30.87 6.30
CA ASN A 16 14.67 30.55 5.00
C ASN A 16 16.03 29.86 5.11
N PHE A 17 16.49 29.53 6.32
CA PHE A 17 17.77 28.87 6.52
C PHE A 17 17.77 27.49 5.86
N ARG A 18 18.47 27.37 4.75
CA ARG A 18 18.88 26.08 4.19
C ARG A 18 20.19 25.68 4.86
N PRO A 19 20.23 24.55 5.58
CA PRO A 19 21.48 24.09 6.17
C PRO A 19 22.53 23.94 5.06
N SER A 20 23.74 24.39 5.36
CA SER A 20 24.88 24.22 4.45
C SER A 20 24.98 22.76 4.03
N THR A 21 25.33 22.52 2.77
CA THR A 21 25.58 21.17 2.22
C THR A 21 26.62 20.39 3.04
N THR A 22 27.45 21.09 3.82
CA THR A 22 28.44 20.52 4.74
C THR A 22 27.85 19.73 5.93
N ILE A 23 26.58 19.92 6.29
CA ILE A 23 25.93 19.26 7.45
C ILE A 23 24.92 18.17 7.00
N SER A 24 25.00 17.71 5.74
CA SER A 24 24.10 16.67 5.25
C SER A 24 24.52 15.28 5.79
N PRO A 25 23.58 14.46 6.31
CA PRO A 25 23.90 13.09 6.73
C PRO A 25 24.35 12.21 5.56
N LEU A 26 24.12 12.63 4.31
CA LEU A 26 24.60 11.94 3.11
C LEU A 26 26.12 12.07 2.91
N ARG A 27 26.76 13.05 3.57
CA ARG A 27 28.23 13.21 3.53
C ARG A 27 28.96 12.36 4.56
N GLU A 28 28.25 11.80 5.54
CA GLU A 28 28.85 10.86 6.49
C GLU A 28 29.25 9.57 5.76
N GLU A 29 30.53 9.18 5.86
CA GLU A 29 31.08 7.99 5.20
C GLU A 29 30.27 6.72 5.53
N ARG A 30 29.81 6.61 6.78
CA ARG A 30 28.96 5.52 7.26
C ARG A 30 27.63 5.39 6.53
N ASN A 31 27.12 6.46 5.93
CA ASN A 31 25.82 6.49 5.26
C ASN A 31 25.94 6.38 3.72
N GLN A 32 27.16 6.46 3.17
CA GLN A 32 27.37 6.47 1.71
C GLN A 32 26.85 5.20 1.04
N HIS A 33 27.08 4.03 1.62
CA HIS A 33 26.60 2.76 1.08
C HIS A 33 25.06 2.66 1.08
N LEU A 34 24.39 3.22 2.10
CA LEU A 34 22.92 3.27 2.19
C LEU A 34 22.33 4.20 1.14
N PHE A 35 22.94 5.38 0.96
CA PHE A 35 22.52 6.33 -0.06
C PHE A 35 22.73 5.76 -1.47
N ARG A 36 23.87 5.11 -1.71
CA ARG A 36 24.15 4.40 -2.96
C ARG A 36 23.13 3.29 -3.22
N HIS A 37 22.84 2.45 -2.22
CA HIS A 37 21.81 1.41 -2.33
C HIS A 37 20.43 1.99 -2.61
N PHE A 38 20.11 3.17 -2.06
CA PHE A 38 18.87 3.85 -2.39
C PHE A 38 18.85 4.27 -3.87
N VAL A 39 19.87 5.01 -4.32
CA VAL A 39 19.94 5.56 -5.67
C VAL A 39 19.97 4.47 -6.73
N GLU A 40 20.79 3.43 -6.55
CA GLU A 40 21.02 2.39 -7.55
C GLU A 40 19.96 1.29 -7.54
N VAL A 41 19.39 0.95 -6.38
CA VAL A 41 18.49 -0.22 -6.24
C VAL A 41 17.10 0.21 -5.77
N THR A 42 17.01 0.83 -4.60
CA THR A 42 15.71 1.06 -3.95
C THR A 42 14.82 1.99 -4.77
N SER A 43 15.39 3.03 -5.39
CA SER A 43 14.68 4.00 -6.23
C SER A 43 13.94 3.34 -7.41
N GLN A 44 14.52 2.29 -7.98
CA GLN A 44 13.95 1.53 -9.10
C GLN A 44 12.88 0.55 -8.62
N CYS A 45 13.03 -0.02 -7.41
CA CYS A 45 12.05 -0.93 -6.82
C CYS A 45 10.76 -0.22 -6.41
N ILE A 46 10.84 1.00 -5.88
CA ILE A 46 9.67 1.70 -5.30
C ILE A 46 8.76 2.38 -6.34
N SER A 47 9.22 2.48 -7.59
CA SER A 47 8.43 3.07 -8.68
C SER A 47 8.88 2.55 -10.04
N VAL A 48 8.03 1.70 -10.63
CA VAL A 48 8.22 1.19 -12.01
C VAL A 48 7.69 2.17 -13.06
N PHE A 49 6.81 3.09 -12.64
CA PHE A 49 6.10 4.01 -13.52
C PHE A 49 6.69 5.41 -13.40
N GLU A 50 7.97 5.52 -13.73
CA GLU A 50 8.73 6.76 -13.68
C GLU A 50 8.70 7.50 -15.01
N ARG A 51 8.64 8.83 -14.94
CA ARG A 51 8.92 9.70 -16.08
C ARG A 51 10.44 9.90 -16.17
N HIS A 52 11.00 9.72 -17.35
CA HIS A 52 12.39 10.05 -17.60
C HIS A 52 12.56 11.55 -17.81
N HIS A 53 13.55 12.16 -17.15
CA HIS A 53 13.92 13.54 -17.43
C HIS A 53 14.48 13.64 -18.85
N PHE A 54 14.06 14.70 -19.56
CA PHE A 54 14.64 15.05 -20.84
C PHE A 54 16.15 15.30 -20.67
N SER A 55 16.98 14.44 -21.28
CA SER A 55 18.44 14.58 -21.30
C SER A 55 18.91 14.43 -22.74
N SER A 56 19.54 15.47 -23.28
CA SER A 56 20.20 15.44 -24.59
C SER A 56 21.50 14.63 -24.60
N ILE A 57 21.93 14.12 -23.45
CA ILE A 57 23.16 13.36 -23.27
C ILE A 57 22.81 11.90 -22.98
N ALA A 58 23.45 10.98 -23.72
CA ALA A 58 23.41 9.54 -23.47
C ALA A 58 24.03 9.23 -22.10
N GLY A 59 23.18 9.21 -21.08
CA GLY A 59 23.50 8.78 -19.72
C GLY A 59 22.39 7.87 -19.18
N PRO A 60 22.60 7.23 -18.02
CA PRO A 60 21.55 6.43 -17.40
C PRO A 60 20.30 7.30 -17.19
N ALA A 61 19.13 6.72 -17.46
CA ALA A 61 17.88 7.44 -17.43
C ALA A 61 17.65 8.06 -16.04
N ARG A 62 17.53 9.39 -16.00
CA ARG A 62 17.30 10.14 -14.76
C ARG A 62 15.80 10.17 -14.47
N THR A 63 15.42 9.91 -13.24
CA THR A 63 14.02 9.87 -12.78
C THR A 63 13.86 10.67 -11.49
N LEU A 64 12.62 10.77 -10.99
CA LEU A 64 12.31 11.46 -9.75
C LEU A 64 13.11 10.85 -8.58
N TRP A 65 13.06 9.52 -8.44
CA TRP A 65 13.63 8.82 -7.28
C TRP A 65 15.13 8.53 -7.38
N ASN A 66 15.71 8.40 -8.58
CA ASN A 66 17.14 8.10 -8.71
C ASN A 66 18.03 9.35 -8.84
N PHE A 67 17.46 10.51 -9.20
CA PHE A 67 18.25 11.70 -9.51
C PHE A 67 17.69 12.95 -8.81
N THR A 68 16.44 13.32 -9.08
CA THR A 68 15.89 14.61 -8.64
C THR A 68 15.79 14.71 -7.13
N LEU A 69 15.15 13.73 -6.47
CA LEU A 69 15.00 13.73 -5.02
C LEU A 69 16.32 13.47 -4.27
N PRO A 70 17.19 12.55 -4.70
CA PRO A 70 18.55 12.43 -4.16
C PRO A 70 19.35 13.74 -4.24
N SER A 71 19.24 14.48 -5.35
CA SER A 71 19.90 15.79 -5.50
C SER A 71 19.33 16.81 -4.52
N MET A 72 18.00 16.87 -4.35
CA MET A 72 17.36 17.75 -3.35
C MET A 72 17.78 17.38 -1.92
N ALA A 73 17.93 16.09 -1.62
CA ALA A 73 18.28 15.58 -0.30
C ALA A 73 19.64 16.10 0.20
N MET A 74 20.57 16.43 -0.70
CA MET A 74 21.88 17.02 -0.35
C MET A 74 21.78 18.32 0.47
N SER A 75 20.67 19.05 0.32
CA SER A 75 20.38 20.28 1.08
C SER A 75 19.12 20.20 1.94
N HIS A 76 18.50 19.02 2.02
CA HIS A 76 17.24 18.79 2.72
C HIS A 76 17.36 17.65 3.74
N PRO A 77 17.76 17.93 5.01
CA PRO A 77 18.08 16.87 5.98
C PRO A 77 16.92 15.94 6.32
N ALA A 78 15.66 16.40 6.25
CA ALA A 78 14.51 15.53 6.49
C ALA A 78 14.39 14.47 5.37
N LEU A 79 14.57 14.89 4.12
CA LEU A 79 14.52 14.00 2.94
C LEU A 79 15.73 13.08 2.92
N ALA A 80 16.91 13.60 3.24
CA ALA A 80 18.12 12.80 3.35
C ALA A 80 17.97 11.65 4.35
N HIS A 81 17.43 11.92 5.54
CA HIS A 81 17.16 10.86 6.50
C HIS A 81 16.04 9.91 6.04
N GLY A 82 15.00 10.40 5.37
CA GLY A 82 13.96 9.54 4.79
C GLY A 82 14.54 8.56 3.76
N ILE A 83 15.36 9.06 2.83
CA ILE A 83 16.08 8.26 1.83
C ILE A 83 16.99 7.22 2.49
N LEU A 84 17.78 7.63 3.49
CA LEU A 84 18.65 6.71 4.24
C LEU A 84 17.84 5.66 5.01
N ALA A 85 16.70 6.02 5.60
CA ALA A 85 15.83 5.11 6.32
C ALA A 85 15.26 4.03 5.40
N LEU A 86 14.70 4.42 4.25
CA LEU A 86 14.12 3.48 3.30
C LEU A 86 15.19 2.60 2.64
N GLY A 87 16.34 3.17 2.27
CA GLY A 87 17.48 2.41 1.76
C GLY A 87 18.01 1.39 2.77
N ALA A 88 18.17 1.80 4.04
CA ALA A 88 18.60 0.91 5.11
C ALA A 88 17.58 -0.20 5.41
N LEU A 89 16.28 0.11 5.40
CA LEU A 89 15.22 -0.88 5.61
C LEU A 89 15.24 -1.91 4.48
N HIS A 90 15.29 -1.46 3.23
CA HIS A 90 15.32 -2.37 2.09
C HIS A 90 16.55 -3.29 2.14
N LEU A 91 17.73 -2.73 2.46
CA LEU A 91 18.96 -3.51 2.60
C LEU A 91 18.88 -4.51 3.76
N SER A 92 18.36 -4.11 4.93
CA SER A 92 18.23 -5.01 6.08
C SER A 92 17.28 -6.16 5.79
N LYS A 93 16.20 -5.93 5.02
CA LYS A 93 15.27 -7.00 4.60
C LYS A 93 15.93 -8.00 3.66
N LEU A 94 16.67 -7.52 2.65
CA LEU A 94 17.41 -8.38 1.73
C LEU A 94 18.48 -9.22 2.44
N GLN A 95 19.18 -8.63 3.41
CA GLN A 95 20.27 -9.29 4.13
C GLN A 95 19.81 -10.07 5.36
N LYS A 96 18.52 -10.00 5.73
CA LYS A 96 17.98 -10.51 7.00
C LYS A 96 18.76 -9.99 8.22
N ALA A 97 19.15 -8.71 8.16
CA ALA A 97 19.92 -8.01 9.19
C ALA A 97 19.02 -7.15 10.09
N SER A 98 19.61 -6.54 11.12
CA SER A 98 18.89 -5.64 12.03
C SER A 98 18.42 -4.36 11.34
N ASP A 99 17.18 -3.93 11.64
CA ASP A 99 16.59 -2.68 11.14
C ASP A 99 17.04 -1.44 11.94
N ALA A 100 17.91 -1.57 12.94
CA ALA A 100 18.23 -0.48 13.88
C ALA A 100 18.71 0.80 13.18
N THR A 101 19.52 0.68 12.11
CA THR A 101 19.97 1.82 11.31
C THR A 101 18.82 2.49 10.56
N ALA A 102 17.88 1.70 10.05
CA ALA A 102 16.69 2.19 9.36
C ALA A 102 15.80 2.99 10.32
N VAL A 103 15.52 2.43 11.51
CA VAL A 103 14.75 3.08 12.58
C VAL A 103 15.41 4.40 13.03
N LYS A 104 16.74 4.41 13.21
CA LYS A 104 17.48 5.62 13.58
C LYS A 104 17.22 6.76 12.59
N HIS A 105 17.37 6.50 11.30
CA HIS A 105 17.16 7.51 10.27
C HIS A 105 15.68 7.88 10.11
N PHE A 106 14.76 6.91 10.21
CA PHE A 106 13.31 7.15 10.22
C PHE A 106 12.94 8.16 11.32
N THR A 107 13.43 7.93 12.54
CA THR A 107 13.20 8.80 13.71
C THR A 107 13.71 10.22 13.47
N TYR A 108 14.89 10.38 12.86
CA TYR A 108 15.40 11.71 12.51
C TYR A 108 14.59 12.40 11.42
N ALA A 109 14.12 11.64 10.42
CA ALA A 109 13.28 12.16 9.34
C ALA A 109 11.94 12.69 9.91
N VAL A 110 11.23 11.89 10.71
CA VAL A 110 9.96 12.27 11.35
C VAL A 110 10.11 13.54 12.20
N ARG A 111 11.14 13.61 13.07
CA ARG A 111 11.40 14.79 13.91
C ARG A 111 11.69 16.05 13.09
N ARG A 112 12.35 15.90 11.94
CA ARG A 112 12.70 17.04 11.08
C ARG A 112 11.51 17.49 10.24
N VAL A 113 10.79 16.56 9.62
CA VAL A 113 9.63 16.90 8.78
C VAL A 113 8.52 17.53 9.62
N GLY A 114 8.27 17.06 10.84
CA GLY A 114 7.28 17.68 11.73
C GLY A 114 7.52 19.17 12.02
N ARG A 115 8.79 19.61 12.03
CA ARG A 115 9.12 21.04 12.13
C ARG A 115 8.87 21.79 10.82
N LEU A 116 9.09 21.15 9.67
CA LEU A 116 8.86 21.75 8.35
C LEU A 116 7.37 21.92 8.05
N LEU A 117 6.53 20.99 8.53
CA LEU A 117 5.07 21.07 8.39
C LEU A 117 4.52 22.34 9.04
N GLY A 118 5.01 22.73 10.22
CA GLY A 118 4.60 23.97 10.88
C GLY A 118 5.08 25.27 10.22
N LEU A 119 5.83 25.21 9.11
CA LEU A 119 6.36 26.38 8.41
C LEU A 119 5.62 26.60 7.08
N PRO A 120 4.87 27.72 6.91
CA PRO A 120 3.96 27.92 5.77
C PRO A 120 4.59 27.76 4.38
N MET A 121 5.85 28.18 4.21
CA MET A 121 6.54 28.06 2.92
C MET A 121 7.26 26.73 2.74
N ARG A 122 7.69 26.08 3.83
CA ARG A 122 8.50 24.86 3.74
C ARG A 122 7.64 23.60 3.61
N ARG A 123 6.41 23.64 4.09
CA ARG A 123 5.42 22.57 3.83
C ARG A 123 5.06 22.41 2.35
N LEU A 124 5.18 23.49 1.56
CA LEU A 124 4.90 23.51 0.11
C LEU A 124 6.08 23.05 -0.77
N GLU A 125 7.21 22.65 -0.17
CA GLU A 125 8.35 22.22 -0.95
C GLU A 125 8.22 20.76 -1.36
N ILE A 126 8.72 20.48 -2.58
CA ILE A 126 8.83 19.13 -3.17
C ILE A 126 9.49 18.15 -2.19
N ALA A 127 10.58 18.58 -1.54
CA ALA A 127 11.33 17.74 -0.62
C ALA A 127 10.56 17.42 0.68
N THR A 128 9.65 18.29 1.13
CA THR A 128 8.82 18.05 2.32
C THR A 128 7.75 17.02 2.00
N LEU A 129 7.01 17.20 0.89
CA LEU A 129 6.05 16.20 0.41
C LEU A 129 6.73 14.84 0.16
N ALA A 130 7.86 14.84 -0.54
CA ALA A 130 8.64 13.63 -0.79
C ALA A 130 9.09 12.94 0.51
N THR A 131 9.45 13.70 1.55
CA THR A 131 9.83 13.10 2.85
C THR A 131 8.65 12.33 3.46
N VAL A 132 7.46 12.92 3.52
CA VAL A 132 6.27 12.24 4.07
C VAL A 132 5.91 11.00 3.27
N LEU A 133 6.01 11.10 1.94
CA LEU A 133 5.75 10.02 0.99
C LEU A 133 6.73 8.85 1.13
N VAL A 134 8.03 9.13 1.30
CA VAL A 134 9.06 8.10 1.58
C VAL A 134 8.83 7.42 2.93
N LEU A 135 8.42 8.17 3.96
CA LEU A 135 8.09 7.60 5.27
C LEU A 135 6.82 6.73 5.20
N GLY A 136 5.82 7.11 4.42
CA GLY A 136 4.68 6.24 4.14
C GLY A 136 5.10 4.94 3.47
N PHE A 137 5.95 5.01 2.45
CA PHE A 137 6.41 3.81 1.74
C PHE A 137 7.39 2.95 2.55
N TYR A 138 8.11 3.52 3.52
CA TYR A 138 8.84 2.76 4.53
C TYR A 138 7.90 1.79 5.26
N GLU A 139 6.70 2.23 5.62
CA GLU A 139 5.70 1.39 6.29
C GLU A 139 5.10 0.35 5.33
N VAL A 140 4.93 0.69 4.05
CA VAL A 140 4.56 -0.32 3.04
C VAL A 140 5.67 -1.36 2.87
N MET A 141 6.94 -0.97 2.81
CA MET A 141 8.07 -1.91 2.73
C MET A 141 8.09 -2.86 3.93
N SER A 142 7.76 -2.34 5.12
CA SER A 142 7.73 -3.12 6.37
C SER A 142 6.51 -4.02 6.48
N GLY A 143 5.44 -3.78 5.71
CA GLY A 143 4.15 -4.46 5.84
C GLY A 143 3.22 -3.85 6.91
N ASP A 144 3.41 -2.59 7.31
CA ASP A 144 2.52 -1.88 8.26
C ASP A 144 1.52 -0.97 7.54
N HIS A 145 0.29 -1.46 7.37
CA HIS A 145 -0.80 -0.74 6.71
C HIS A 145 -1.33 0.44 7.55
N SER A 146 -1.37 0.30 8.88
CA SER A 146 -1.97 1.34 9.74
C SER A 146 -1.10 2.60 9.77
N ARG A 147 0.22 2.43 9.91
CA ARG A 147 1.16 3.57 9.87
C ARG A 147 1.31 4.17 8.47
N TRP A 148 1.22 3.34 7.42
CA TRP A 148 1.18 3.82 6.05
C TRP A 148 0.02 4.81 5.82
N ASN A 149 -1.19 4.47 6.28
CA ASN A 149 -2.35 5.34 6.16
C ASN A 149 -2.19 6.68 6.90
N LEU A 150 -1.55 6.68 8.06
CA LEU A 150 -1.26 7.93 8.79
C LEU A 150 -0.37 8.87 7.95
N HIS A 151 0.68 8.34 7.33
CA HIS A 151 1.54 9.12 6.46
C HIS A 151 0.83 9.59 5.19
N LEU A 152 -0.03 8.77 4.59
CA LEU A 152 -0.83 9.16 3.43
C LEU A 152 -1.83 10.28 3.76
N SER A 153 -2.48 10.23 4.93
CA SER A 153 -3.36 11.31 5.38
C SER A 153 -2.62 12.64 5.51
N GLY A 154 -1.42 12.62 6.12
CA GLY A 154 -0.52 13.79 6.15
C GLY A 154 -0.10 14.26 4.76
N ALA A 155 0.21 13.34 3.84
CA ALA A 155 0.55 13.67 2.46
C ALA A 155 -0.63 14.28 1.69
N THR A 156 -1.86 13.83 1.96
CA THR A 156 -3.10 14.36 1.35
C THR A 156 -3.21 15.86 1.59
N SER A 157 -2.99 16.28 2.84
CA SER A 157 -3.03 17.71 3.21
C SER A 157 -2.01 18.52 2.41
N LEU A 158 -0.78 18.01 2.27
CA LEU A 158 0.27 18.67 1.48
C LEU A 158 -0.06 18.71 -0.02
N VAL A 159 -0.64 17.65 -0.58
CA VAL A 159 -1.06 17.59 -1.99
C VAL A 159 -2.14 18.64 -2.27
N LEU A 160 -3.11 18.79 -1.37
CA LEU A 160 -4.20 19.77 -1.51
C LEU A 160 -3.73 21.23 -1.43
N GLU A 161 -2.57 21.48 -0.81
CA GLU A 161 -1.97 22.82 -0.70
C GLU A 161 -1.20 23.28 -1.96
N HIS A 162 -1.16 22.46 -3.03
CA HIS A 162 -0.56 22.83 -4.30
C HIS A 162 -1.61 23.20 -5.37
N ASP A 163 -1.43 24.36 -6.02
CA ASP A 163 -2.28 24.82 -7.14
C ASP A 163 -1.93 24.11 -8.46
N TYR A 164 -2.20 22.80 -8.54
CA TYR A 164 -1.98 21.99 -9.74
C TYR A 164 -2.71 22.56 -10.95
N ALA A 165 -3.94 23.05 -10.78
CA ALA A 165 -4.68 23.63 -11.88
C ALA A 165 -3.98 24.89 -12.43
N GLY A 166 -3.52 25.78 -11.55
CA GLY A 166 -2.78 26.98 -11.94
C GLY A 166 -1.45 26.68 -12.62
N MET A 167 -0.68 25.75 -12.08
CA MET A 167 0.58 25.31 -12.68
C MET A 167 0.35 24.68 -14.07
N THR A 168 -0.67 23.83 -14.22
CA THR A 168 -1.05 23.23 -15.51
C THR A 168 -1.46 24.29 -16.53
N ARG A 169 -2.36 25.22 -16.17
CA ARG A 169 -2.80 26.30 -17.07
C ARG A 169 -1.61 27.13 -17.56
N ASN A 170 -0.70 27.49 -16.66
CA ASN A 170 0.46 28.30 -17.00
C ASN A 170 1.41 27.58 -17.96
N ALA A 171 1.73 26.32 -17.67
CA ALA A 171 2.57 25.48 -18.53
C ALA A 171 1.95 25.30 -19.92
N ARG A 172 0.67 24.92 -20.01
CA ARG A 172 -0.03 24.70 -21.29
C ARG A 172 -0.11 25.96 -22.14
N ARG A 173 -0.46 27.10 -21.53
CA ARG A 173 -0.47 28.40 -22.25
C ARG A 173 0.92 28.72 -22.82
N MET A 174 1.98 28.60 -22.02
CA MET A 174 3.33 28.88 -22.48
C MET A 174 3.76 27.91 -23.59
N ARG A 175 3.43 26.62 -23.46
CA ARG A 175 3.69 25.60 -24.48
C ARG A 175 3.03 25.93 -25.80
N ASN A 176 1.74 26.25 -25.79
CA ASN A 176 0.99 26.57 -27.00
C ASN A 176 1.60 27.77 -27.73
N GLY A 177 1.97 28.82 -26.97
CA GLY A 177 2.69 29.96 -27.52
C GLY A 177 4.08 29.61 -28.05
N ALA A 178 4.80 28.73 -27.35
CA ALA A 178 6.12 28.26 -27.76
C ALA A 178 6.07 27.45 -29.07
N LYS A 179 5.17 26.46 -29.17
CA LYS A 179 4.95 25.67 -30.39
C LYS A 179 4.54 26.54 -31.59
N ALA A 180 3.67 27.52 -31.38
CA ALA A 180 3.27 28.44 -32.44
C ALA A 180 4.49 29.23 -32.98
N ARG A 181 5.36 29.72 -32.09
CA ARG A 181 6.61 30.39 -32.49
C ARG A 181 7.56 29.42 -33.19
N VAL A 182 7.84 28.26 -32.60
CA VAL A 182 8.72 27.24 -33.20
C VAL A 182 8.26 26.91 -34.62
N ASN A 183 6.98 26.59 -34.83
CA ASN A 183 6.44 26.27 -36.15
C ASN A 183 6.58 27.41 -37.15
N GLN A 184 6.29 28.65 -36.74
CA GLN A 184 6.42 29.83 -37.59
C GLN A 184 7.87 30.08 -38.01
N TRP A 185 8.83 29.89 -37.10
CA TRP A 185 10.24 30.21 -37.34
C TRP A 185 10.99 29.06 -38.04
N MET A 186 10.65 27.79 -37.76
CA MET A 186 11.16 26.64 -38.52
C MET A 186 10.77 26.75 -40.00
N ALA A 187 9.51 27.13 -40.28
CA ALA A 187 9.04 27.34 -41.65
C ALA A 187 9.75 28.50 -42.38
N ARG A 188 10.23 29.51 -41.65
CA ARG A 188 10.88 30.70 -42.23
C ARG A 188 12.39 30.57 -42.38
N PHE A 189 13.08 29.85 -41.49
CA PHE A 189 14.54 29.89 -41.38
C PHE A 189 15.22 28.51 -41.43
N ALA A 190 14.48 27.42 -41.68
CA ALA A 190 15.00 26.05 -41.74
C ALA A 190 15.84 25.66 -40.50
N LEU A 191 15.49 26.18 -39.32
CA LEU A 191 16.11 25.81 -38.04
C LEU A 191 15.50 24.51 -37.51
N THR A 192 16.28 23.75 -36.74
CA THR A 192 15.72 22.67 -35.92
C THR A 192 14.96 23.25 -34.72
N GLU A 193 13.96 22.52 -34.22
CA GLU A 193 13.19 22.88 -33.03
C GLU A 193 14.08 23.20 -31.83
N GLU A 194 15.07 22.34 -31.59
CA GLU A 194 16.02 22.47 -30.48
C GLU A 194 16.86 23.75 -30.58
N ASN A 195 17.36 24.07 -31.78
CA ASN A 195 18.20 25.25 -31.99
C ASN A 195 17.40 26.53 -31.76
N TYR A 196 16.18 26.62 -32.31
CA TYR A 196 15.33 27.79 -32.10
C TYR A 196 14.92 27.93 -30.64
N ALA A 197 14.51 26.82 -30.00
CA ALA A 197 14.08 26.85 -28.60
C ALA A 197 15.18 27.38 -27.67
N ARG A 198 16.43 26.96 -27.86
CA ARG A 198 17.58 27.48 -27.10
C ARG A 198 17.77 28.99 -27.28
N VAL A 199 17.73 29.48 -28.53
CA VAL A 199 17.90 30.91 -28.83
C VAL A 199 16.74 31.74 -28.27
N ALA A 200 15.52 31.21 -28.33
CA ALA A 200 14.32 31.88 -27.86
C ALA A 200 14.09 31.76 -26.34
N GLY A 201 14.99 31.09 -25.60
CA GLY A 201 14.84 30.85 -24.16
C GLY A 201 13.61 30.01 -23.82
N ILE A 202 13.21 29.09 -24.70
CA ILE A 202 12.09 28.18 -24.49
C ILE A 202 12.62 26.91 -23.81
N PRO A 203 12.10 26.53 -22.64
CA PRO A 203 12.43 25.26 -22.02
C PRO A 203 12.12 24.08 -22.95
N LEU A 204 13.12 23.27 -23.30
CA LEU A 204 12.93 22.12 -24.20
C LEU A 204 11.95 21.10 -23.62
N ALA A 205 11.99 20.91 -22.30
CA ALA A 205 11.07 20.02 -21.58
C ALA A 205 9.59 20.44 -21.70
N LEU A 206 9.31 21.68 -22.10
CA LEU A 206 7.95 22.18 -22.36
C LEU A 206 7.45 21.78 -23.76
N LEU A 207 8.35 21.54 -24.70
CA LEU A 207 8.00 21.19 -26.08
C LEU A 207 7.72 19.69 -26.27
N ASP A 208 8.09 18.84 -25.31
CA ASP A 208 7.90 17.40 -25.36
C ASP A 208 6.40 16.99 -25.45
N ASP A 209 6.00 16.39 -26.57
CA ASP A 209 4.62 15.96 -26.83
C ASP A 209 4.19 14.78 -25.96
N ILE A 210 5.14 13.96 -25.53
CA ILE A 210 4.86 12.77 -24.72
C ILE A 210 4.27 13.19 -23.37
N ASP A 211 4.82 14.23 -22.78
CA ASP A 211 4.52 14.69 -21.42
C ASP A 211 3.29 15.61 -21.31
N TRP A 212 2.93 16.33 -22.38
CA TRP A 212 1.99 17.46 -22.30
C TRP A 212 0.68 17.30 -23.08
N ASP A 213 0.63 16.48 -24.14
CA ASP A 213 -0.55 16.36 -25.01
C ASP A 213 -1.58 15.36 -24.45
N VAL A 214 -2.21 15.72 -23.33
CA VAL A 214 -3.26 14.92 -22.67
C VAL A 214 -4.64 15.26 -23.23
N ASP A 215 -5.41 14.24 -23.65
CA ASP A 215 -6.79 14.38 -24.15
C ASP A 215 -7.79 14.61 -22.99
N SER A 216 -8.20 15.86 -22.79
CA SER A 216 -9.17 16.26 -21.76
C SER A 216 -10.56 15.63 -21.95
N ALA A 217 -10.97 15.36 -23.19
CA ALA A 217 -12.26 14.75 -23.48
C ALA A 217 -12.27 13.26 -23.12
N LEU A 218 -11.17 12.57 -23.37
CA LEU A 218 -10.96 11.21 -22.85
C LEU A 218 -10.99 11.20 -21.32
N ILE A 219 -10.23 12.08 -20.65
CA ILE A 219 -10.25 12.16 -19.18
C ILE A 219 -11.66 12.40 -18.65
N SER A 220 -12.42 13.28 -19.29
CA SER A 220 -13.79 13.56 -18.88
C SER A 220 -14.68 12.32 -18.93
N ARG A 221 -14.54 11.49 -19.97
CA ARG A 221 -15.28 10.23 -20.11
C ARG A 221 -14.83 9.17 -19.09
N LEU A 222 -13.53 9.06 -18.83
CA LEU A 222 -13.00 8.11 -17.85
C LEU A 222 -13.46 8.46 -16.42
N THR A 223 -13.36 9.73 -16.06
CA THR A 223 -13.67 10.22 -14.70
C THR A 223 -15.15 10.51 -14.46
N GLY A 224 -15.93 10.78 -15.51
CA GLY A 224 -17.28 11.35 -15.37
C GLY A 224 -17.28 12.82 -14.91
N LEU A 225 -16.12 13.46 -14.83
CA LEU A 225 -15.96 14.86 -14.43
C LEU A 225 -15.74 15.73 -15.67
N SER A 226 -16.23 16.98 -15.65
CA SER A 226 -15.87 17.94 -16.69
C SER A 226 -14.40 18.36 -16.54
N VAL A 227 -13.59 18.04 -17.55
CA VAL A 227 -12.15 18.36 -17.58
C VAL A 227 -11.84 19.29 -18.73
N ASN A 228 -11.18 20.39 -18.40
CA ASN A 228 -10.63 21.35 -19.33
C ASN A 228 -9.39 22.00 -18.70
N TYR A 229 -8.22 21.39 -18.93
CA TYR A 229 -6.97 21.80 -18.28
C TYR A 229 -6.52 23.22 -18.61
N ASP A 230 -7.06 23.83 -19.67
CA ASP A 230 -6.75 25.20 -20.06
C ASP A 230 -7.56 26.24 -19.25
N HIS A 231 -8.69 25.82 -18.66
CA HIS A 231 -9.62 26.72 -17.96
C HIS A 231 -10.01 26.29 -16.54
N GLN A 232 -9.62 25.10 -16.09
CA GLN A 232 -9.90 24.62 -14.73
C GLN A 232 -9.21 25.49 -13.69
N VAL A 233 -9.92 25.81 -12.59
CA VAL A 233 -9.39 26.53 -11.43
C VAL A 233 -9.69 25.72 -10.17
N GLN A 234 -8.72 25.66 -9.25
CA GLN A 234 -8.92 25.07 -7.93
C GLN A 234 -9.55 26.11 -6.98
N PRO A 235 -10.73 25.84 -6.39
CA PRO A 235 -11.48 26.83 -5.62
C PRO A 235 -10.72 27.44 -4.42
N GLN A 236 -9.84 26.66 -3.80
CA GLN A 236 -9.07 27.07 -2.63
C GLN A 236 -7.90 28.02 -2.94
N PHE A 237 -7.56 28.19 -4.22
CA PHE A 237 -6.50 29.11 -4.64
C PHE A 237 -7.11 30.35 -5.28
N PRO A 238 -6.53 31.54 -5.02
CA PRO A 238 -6.91 32.72 -5.78
C PRO A 238 -6.65 32.46 -7.26
N THR A 239 -7.48 33.02 -8.13
CA THR A 239 -7.18 33.00 -9.57
C THR A 239 -5.94 33.87 -9.80
N GLN A 240 -4.76 33.25 -9.72
CA GLN A 240 -3.50 33.94 -9.86
C GLN A 240 -3.33 34.46 -11.29
N SER A 241 -2.70 35.63 -11.42
CA SER A 241 -2.17 36.07 -12.71
C SER A 241 -1.17 35.03 -13.18
N LEU A 242 -1.40 34.50 -14.38
CA LEU A 242 -0.48 33.56 -15.01
C LEU A 242 0.90 34.24 -15.18
N ALA A 243 1.98 33.59 -14.73
CA ALA A 243 3.33 34.17 -14.78
C ALA A 243 3.71 34.54 -16.22
N ALA A 244 4.44 35.63 -16.47
CA ALA A 244 4.72 36.04 -17.86
C ALA A 244 5.50 34.99 -18.68
N SER A 245 6.41 34.26 -18.02
CA SER A 245 7.20 33.17 -18.59
C SER A 245 7.53 32.12 -17.51
N LEU A 246 7.99 30.95 -17.93
CA LEU A 246 8.48 29.87 -17.06
C LEU A 246 9.94 29.56 -17.43
N THR A 247 10.79 29.40 -16.43
CA THR A 247 12.17 28.93 -16.60
C THR A 247 12.23 27.40 -16.72
N ASP A 248 13.36 26.84 -17.16
CA ASP A 248 13.59 25.38 -17.11
C ASP A 248 13.33 24.82 -15.72
N LYS A 249 13.81 25.53 -14.69
CA LYS A 249 13.61 25.16 -13.30
C LYS A 249 12.13 25.12 -12.90
N ASP A 250 11.33 26.09 -13.36
CA ASP A 250 9.89 26.11 -13.05
C ASP A 250 9.18 24.89 -13.66
N ILE A 251 9.58 24.49 -14.88
CA ILE A 251 9.05 23.31 -15.55
C ILE A 251 9.49 22.02 -14.84
N GLU A 252 10.76 21.92 -14.45
CA GLU A 252 11.29 20.79 -13.69
C GLU A 252 10.62 20.63 -12.33
N ASP A 253 10.48 21.72 -11.56
CA ASP A 253 9.81 21.73 -10.27
C ASP A 253 8.33 21.34 -10.43
N PHE A 254 7.66 21.78 -11.50
CA PHE A 254 6.28 21.38 -11.77
C PHE A 254 6.16 19.89 -12.13
N LYS A 255 7.02 19.37 -13.03
CA LYS A 255 7.05 17.93 -13.34
C LYS A 255 7.31 17.08 -12.09
N ALA A 256 8.24 17.49 -11.23
CA ALA A 256 8.49 16.80 -9.96
C ALA A 256 7.27 16.80 -9.02
N LYS A 257 6.50 17.90 -8.95
CA LYS A 257 5.24 17.95 -8.20
C LYS A 257 4.16 17.05 -8.79
N MET A 258 4.06 16.97 -10.12
CA MET A 258 3.14 16.04 -10.80
C MET A 258 3.52 14.58 -10.50
N ASP A 259 4.81 14.25 -10.60
CA ASP A 259 5.30 12.89 -10.40
C ASP A 259 5.07 12.43 -8.96
N LEU A 260 5.33 13.28 -7.96
CA LEU A 260 4.99 13.01 -6.56
C LEU A 260 3.48 12.84 -6.35
N ARG A 261 2.65 13.67 -6.99
CA ARG A 261 1.19 13.54 -6.88
C ARG A 261 0.70 12.23 -7.46
N TRP A 262 1.17 11.82 -8.63
CA TRP A 262 0.74 10.57 -9.24
C TRP A 262 1.24 9.35 -8.48
N TRP A 263 2.42 9.43 -7.88
CA TRP A 263 2.91 8.40 -6.95
C TRP A 263 2.08 8.33 -5.66
N TYR A 264 1.63 9.47 -5.13
CA TYR A 264 0.64 9.54 -4.04
C TYR A 264 -0.72 8.94 -4.47
N CYS A 265 -1.25 9.34 -5.62
CA CYS A 265 -2.55 8.90 -6.13
C CYS A 265 -2.63 7.37 -6.24
N LYS A 266 -1.58 6.71 -6.76
CA LYS A 266 -1.53 5.25 -6.80
C LYS A 266 -1.68 4.63 -5.40
N GLN A 267 -1.01 5.19 -4.40
CA GLN A 267 -1.09 4.72 -3.03
C GLN A 267 -2.46 4.98 -2.39
N ASP A 268 -3.07 6.14 -2.67
CA ASP A 268 -4.42 6.45 -2.19
C ASP A 268 -5.48 5.48 -2.75
N VAL A 269 -5.35 5.12 -4.03
CA VAL A 269 -6.18 4.06 -4.63
C VAL A 269 -5.93 2.72 -3.95
N PHE A 270 -4.67 2.36 -3.69
CA PHE A 270 -4.34 1.07 -3.07
C PHE A 270 -4.89 1.01 -1.63
N GLN A 271 -4.70 2.05 -0.82
CA GLN A 271 -5.19 2.06 0.56
C GLN A 271 -6.72 1.98 0.59
N SER A 272 -7.41 2.72 -0.28
CA SER A 272 -8.87 2.71 -0.34
C SER A 272 -9.40 1.35 -0.78
N CYS A 273 -8.78 0.71 -1.78
CA CYS A 273 -9.17 -0.63 -2.23
C CYS A 273 -8.94 -1.71 -1.17
N ILE A 274 -7.85 -1.62 -0.39
CA ILE A 274 -7.50 -2.60 0.65
C ILE A 274 -8.34 -2.39 1.92
N GLY A 275 -8.47 -1.15 2.35
CA GLY A 275 -9.24 -0.77 3.54
C GLY A 275 -10.75 -0.89 3.35
N GLY A 276 -11.24 -0.74 2.11
CA GLY A 276 -12.67 -0.58 1.83
C GLY A 276 -13.21 0.79 2.28
N ASP A 277 -12.31 1.72 2.59
CA ASP A 277 -12.59 3.11 2.95
C ASP A 277 -12.62 3.99 1.69
N ARG A 278 -13.06 5.24 1.83
CA ARG A 278 -13.00 6.22 0.74
C ARG A 278 -11.56 6.63 0.45
N LEU A 279 -11.35 7.21 -0.73
CA LEU A 279 -10.11 7.93 -1.05
C LEU A 279 -9.88 9.03 -0.02
N MET A 280 -8.62 9.24 0.36
CA MET A 280 -8.22 10.36 1.20
C MET A 280 -8.27 11.67 0.41
N LEU A 281 -7.81 11.67 -0.84
CA LEU A 281 -7.98 12.79 -1.76
C LEU A 281 -9.38 12.72 -2.37
N PRO A 282 -10.24 13.75 -2.17
CA PRO A 282 -11.59 13.76 -2.72
C PRO A 282 -11.58 13.56 -4.24
N PHE A 283 -12.44 12.67 -4.74
CA PHE A 283 -12.41 12.26 -6.15
C PHE A 283 -12.55 13.44 -7.13
N GLU A 284 -13.36 14.45 -6.77
CA GLU A 284 -13.52 15.68 -7.55
C GLU A 284 -12.22 16.48 -7.76
N ASP A 285 -11.22 16.30 -6.89
CA ASP A 285 -9.93 16.99 -6.92
C ASP A 285 -8.89 16.24 -7.77
N TRP A 286 -9.19 15.00 -8.16
CA TRP A 286 -8.32 14.21 -9.03
C TRP A 286 -8.13 14.87 -10.40
N LYS A 287 -9.14 15.60 -10.88
CA LYS A 287 -9.14 16.30 -12.17
C LYS A 287 -8.15 17.45 -12.27
N TYR A 288 -7.60 17.97 -11.17
CA TYR A 288 -6.80 19.21 -11.21
C TYR A 288 -5.34 19.01 -11.62
N CYS A 289 -4.81 17.79 -11.54
CA CYS A 289 -3.52 17.47 -12.12
C CYS A 289 -3.74 16.50 -13.29
N PRO A 290 -3.28 16.85 -14.50
CA PRO A 290 -3.38 15.95 -15.64
C PRO A 290 -2.52 14.70 -15.44
N PRO A 291 -2.87 13.56 -16.06
CA PRO A 291 -1.93 12.47 -16.32
C PRO A 291 -0.60 12.98 -16.84
N ARG A 292 0.47 12.26 -16.55
CA ARG A 292 1.83 12.71 -16.85
C ARG A 292 2.18 12.67 -18.34
N GLY A 293 1.30 12.16 -19.20
CA GLY A 293 1.48 12.09 -20.64
C GLY A 293 0.30 11.43 -21.35
N GLN A 294 0.52 10.96 -22.57
CA GLN A 294 -0.50 10.31 -23.40
C GLN A 294 -0.83 8.86 -22.98
N LEU A 295 -2.10 8.46 -23.13
CA LEU A 295 -2.52 7.05 -23.04
C LEU A 295 -1.89 6.23 -24.19
N GLY A 296 -1.56 4.96 -23.93
CA GLY A 296 -1.28 3.99 -24.98
C GLY A 296 0.15 4.06 -25.54
N ARG A 297 1.08 4.72 -24.83
CA ARG A 297 2.49 4.76 -25.20
C ARG A 297 3.26 3.61 -24.53
N SER A 298 3.49 2.53 -25.27
CA SER A 298 4.10 1.29 -24.76
C SER A 298 5.52 1.44 -24.24
N ALA A 299 6.31 2.34 -24.83
CA ALA A 299 7.67 2.67 -24.38
C ALA A 299 7.68 3.44 -23.05
N ASN A 300 6.59 4.13 -22.71
CA ASN A 300 6.46 5.01 -21.55
C ASN A 300 5.11 4.76 -20.84
N PRO A 301 4.95 3.59 -20.18
CA PRO A 301 3.65 3.15 -19.68
C PRO A 301 3.13 3.95 -18.47
N TYR A 302 3.95 4.83 -17.87
CA TYR A 302 3.59 5.61 -16.68
C TYR A 302 2.31 6.44 -16.87
N ALA A 303 2.14 7.06 -18.04
CA ALA A 303 0.95 7.85 -18.34
C ALA A 303 -0.28 6.97 -18.52
N THR A 304 -0.11 5.76 -19.06
CA THR A 304 -1.22 4.81 -19.21
C THR A 304 -1.71 4.32 -17.85
N LEU A 305 -0.79 4.10 -16.90
CA LEU A 305 -1.17 3.84 -15.51
C LEU A 305 -1.95 5.02 -14.91
N ASP A 306 -1.51 6.26 -15.10
CA ASP A 306 -2.21 7.43 -14.56
C ASP A 306 -3.69 7.49 -15.02
N HIS A 307 -3.95 7.15 -16.29
CA HIS A 307 -5.31 7.06 -16.82
C HIS A 307 -6.12 5.93 -16.17
N LEU A 308 -5.50 4.76 -15.95
CA LEU A 308 -6.15 3.66 -15.23
C LEU A 308 -6.44 4.05 -13.77
N CYS A 309 -5.49 4.71 -13.09
CA CYS A 309 -5.65 5.21 -11.73
C CYS A 309 -6.86 6.14 -11.57
N LEU A 310 -7.22 6.94 -12.59
CA LEU A 310 -8.43 7.77 -12.55
C LEU A 310 -9.70 6.92 -12.46
N ILE A 311 -9.78 5.83 -13.22
CA ILE A 311 -10.93 4.91 -13.21
C ILE A 311 -10.96 4.12 -11.90
N MET A 312 -9.79 3.70 -11.42
CA MET A 312 -9.63 3.00 -10.14
C MET A 312 -10.02 3.90 -8.95
N ALA A 313 -9.67 5.19 -8.99
CA ALA A 313 -10.12 6.17 -8.02
C ALA A 313 -11.65 6.34 -8.07
N ARG A 314 -12.23 6.41 -9.27
CA ARG A 314 -13.68 6.54 -9.45
C ARG A 314 -14.44 5.37 -8.82
N ILE A 315 -14.02 4.13 -9.07
CA ILE A 315 -14.66 2.97 -8.47
C ILE A 315 -14.45 2.90 -6.94
N ALA A 316 -13.28 3.29 -6.45
CA ALA A 316 -12.98 3.31 -5.03
C ALA A 316 -13.89 4.29 -4.28
N ASP A 317 -14.03 5.51 -4.82
CA ASP A 317 -14.94 6.54 -4.30
C ASP A 317 -16.41 6.13 -4.38
N TYR A 318 -16.85 5.61 -5.53
CA TYR A 318 -18.20 5.04 -5.68
C TYR A 318 -18.48 3.94 -4.65
N SER A 319 -17.56 2.99 -4.48
CA SER A 319 -17.75 1.86 -3.55
C SER A 319 -17.88 2.34 -2.10
N GLY A 320 -17.04 3.30 -1.69
CA GLY A 320 -17.10 3.89 -0.35
C GLY A 320 -18.34 4.79 -0.12
N LYS A 321 -18.90 5.40 -1.17
CA LYS A 321 -20.17 6.13 -1.12
C LYS A 321 -21.38 5.19 -1.04
N ASP A 322 -21.38 4.16 -1.88
CA ASP A 322 -22.49 3.23 -2.05
C ASP A 322 -22.69 2.30 -0.84
N ARG A 323 -21.62 2.04 -0.06
CA ARG A 323 -21.69 1.22 1.17
C ARG A 323 -22.78 1.70 2.14
N VAL A 324 -22.92 3.02 2.35
CA VAL A 324 -23.92 3.60 3.27
C VAL A 324 -25.34 3.37 2.75
N ARG A 325 -25.55 3.47 1.43
CA ARG A 325 -26.83 3.16 0.80
C ARG A 325 -27.15 1.67 0.94
N LYS A 326 -26.20 0.79 0.65
CA LYS A 326 -26.35 -0.67 0.81
C LYS A 326 -26.72 -1.08 2.23
N GLN A 327 -26.10 -0.46 3.24
CA GLN A 327 -26.45 -0.69 4.65
C GLN A 327 -27.89 -0.27 4.95
N ARG A 328 -28.35 0.87 4.45
CA ARG A 328 -29.76 1.30 4.60
C ARG A 328 -30.73 0.39 3.85
N ALA A 329 -30.39 -0.03 2.64
CA ALA A 329 -31.19 -0.98 1.86
C ALA A 329 -31.31 -2.34 2.57
N LEU A 330 -30.20 -2.82 3.15
CA LEU A 330 -30.17 -4.04 3.96
C LEU A 330 -31.05 -3.91 5.21
N ALA A 331 -30.96 -2.79 5.92
CA ALA A 331 -31.81 -2.52 7.09
C ALA A 331 -33.30 -2.50 6.71
N ALA A 332 -33.66 -1.86 5.59
CA ALA A 332 -35.03 -1.83 5.09
C ALA A 332 -35.55 -3.22 4.67
N ALA A 333 -34.67 -4.12 4.25
CA ALA A 333 -34.98 -5.50 3.86
C ALA A 333 -35.00 -6.51 5.03
N GLY A 334 -34.92 -6.05 6.28
CA GLY A 334 -34.94 -6.92 7.47
C GLY A 334 -33.57 -7.41 7.93
N GLY A 335 -32.47 -6.77 7.52
CA GLY A 335 -31.12 -7.02 8.03
C GLY A 335 -30.37 -8.19 7.38
N GLU A 336 -31.05 -9.03 6.59
CA GLU A 336 -30.43 -10.13 5.85
C GLU A 336 -30.31 -9.83 4.37
N TRP A 337 -29.10 -9.95 3.83
CA TRP A 337 -28.88 -9.77 2.40
C TRP A 337 -29.31 -11.02 1.66
N ARG A 338 -30.18 -10.86 0.65
CA ARG A 338 -30.63 -11.93 -0.22
C ARG A 338 -30.01 -11.76 -1.61
N PRO A 339 -29.45 -12.83 -2.21
CA PRO A 339 -28.93 -12.75 -3.57
C PRO A 339 -30.03 -12.37 -4.57
N PRO A 340 -29.77 -11.42 -5.49
CA PRO A 340 -30.70 -11.12 -6.56
C PRO A 340 -30.81 -12.30 -7.55
N THR A 341 -31.95 -12.42 -8.21
CA THR A 341 -32.28 -13.57 -9.08
C THR A 341 -31.34 -13.71 -10.28
N TRP A 342 -30.82 -12.61 -10.82
CA TRP A 342 -29.87 -12.65 -11.93
C TRP A 342 -28.53 -13.28 -11.56
N LEU A 343 -28.18 -13.34 -10.27
CA LEU A 343 -26.87 -13.77 -9.80
C LEU A 343 -26.73 -15.29 -9.72
N PHE A 344 -27.80 -16.01 -9.33
CA PHE A 344 -27.79 -17.46 -9.19
C PHE A 344 -28.99 -18.16 -9.84
N GLY A 345 -29.86 -17.41 -10.50
CA GLY A 345 -31.14 -17.91 -11.00
C GLY A 345 -32.16 -18.18 -9.89
N PRO A 346 -33.33 -18.75 -10.23
CA PRO A 346 -34.42 -18.99 -9.28
C PRO A 346 -34.07 -20.02 -8.18
N GLN A 347 -33.10 -20.91 -8.44
CA GLN A 347 -32.72 -21.98 -7.52
C GLN A 347 -31.75 -21.52 -6.41
N GLY A 348 -31.26 -20.28 -6.49
CA GLY A 348 -30.30 -19.73 -5.52
C GLY A 348 -28.90 -20.33 -5.64
N PRO A 349 -27.95 -19.88 -4.79
CA PRO A 349 -26.58 -20.39 -4.82
C PRO A 349 -26.56 -21.90 -4.53
N ALA A 350 -25.70 -22.64 -5.23
CA ALA A 350 -25.50 -24.06 -4.98
C ALA A 350 -25.05 -24.28 -3.52
N SER A 351 -25.99 -24.69 -2.67
CA SER A 351 -25.73 -25.02 -1.27
C SER A 351 -24.83 -26.27 -1.23
N GLY A 352 -23.58 -26.10 -0.80
CA GLY A 352 -22.64 -27.19 -0.51
C GLY A 352 -23.03 -28.03 0.71
N LYS A 353 -24.31 -28.28 0.94
CA LYS A 353 -24.74 -29.31 1.88
C LYS A 353 -24.62 -30.64 1.15
N SER A 354 -23.61 -31.43 1.51
CA SER A 354 -23.68 -32.86 1.28
C SER A 354 -24.94 -33.36 2.00
N GLU A 355 -25.95 -33.72 1.23
CA GLU A 355 -27.06 -34.48 1.76
C GLU A 355 -26.49 -35.80 2.28
N GLY A 356 -26.42 -35.92 3.61
CA GLY A 356 -26.28 -37.19 4.27
C GLY A 356 -27.44 -38.07 3.82
N SER A 357 -27.14 -38.99 2.90
CA SER A 357 -28.02 -40.08 2.48
C SER A 357 -28.62 -40.74 3.73
N LYS A 358 -29.88 -40.42 4.00
CA LYS A 358 -30.72 -41.19 4.92
C LYS A 358 -30.99 -42.53 4.26
N SER A 359 -30.33 -43.57 4.74
CA SER A 359 -30.70 -44.96 4.50
C SER A 359 -32.14 -45.18 4.99
N PRO A 360 -33.05 -45.77 4.20
CA PRO A 360 -34.26 -46.37 4.73
C PRO A 360 -33.96 -47.83 5.09
N GLY A 361 -34.13 -48.16 6.37
CA GLY A 361 -34.11 -49.55 6.84
C GLY A 361 -35.48 -50.21 6.67
N LEU A 362 -35.48 -51.46 6.18
CA LEU A 362 -36.44 -52.55 6.44
C LEU A 362 -35.90 -53.80 5.70
N GLY A 363 -35.83 -55.03 6.21
CA GLY A 363 -36.27 -55.60 7.47
C GLY A 363 -35.63 -56.99 7.70
N THR A 364 -36.17 -57.65 8.72
CA THR A 364 -35.90 -58.93 9.38
C THR A 364 -35.63 -60.18 8.53
N PHE A 365 -34.89 -61.15 9.12
CA PHE A 365 -35.02 -62.64 9.15
C PHE A 365 -33.60 -63.28 9.28
N SER A 366 -33.22 -63.87 10.42
CA SER A 366 -33.41 -65.28 10.89
C SER A 366 -32.31 -66.27 10.47
N ALA A 367 -31.75 -66.94 11.49
CA ALA A 367 -31.15 -68.28 11.54
C ALA A 367 -29.68 -68.54 11.08
N SER A 368 -28.89 -69.05 12.03
CA SER A 368 -27.61 -69.80 11.91
C SER A 368 -27.81 -71.14 11.13
N PRO A 369 -26.77 -71.90 10.67
CA PRO A 369 -25.66 -72.43 11.49
C PRO A 369 -24.27 -72.55 10.82
N HIS A 370 -23.24 -72.75 11.66
CA HIS A 370 -21.87 -73.24 11.37
C HIS A 370 -21.84 -74.63 10.69
N PRO A 371 -20.77 -75.05 9.97
CA PRO A 371 -19.44 -75.48 10.50
C PRO A 371 -18.24 -75.07 9.59
N GLY A 372 -16.94 -75.19 9.87
CA GLY A 372 -16.12 -75.69 10.99
C GLY A 372 -14.67 -75.91 10.50
N LYS A 373 -13.67 -75.65 11.39
CA LYS A 373 -12.27 -76.18 11.47
C LYS A 373 -11.28 -75.83 10.33
N SER A 374 -9.96 -75.67 10.53
CA SER A 374 -8.99 -75.87 11.63
C SER A 374 -7.65 -75.21 11.20
N GLY A 375 -6.91 -74.50 12.06
CA GLY A 375 -5.75 -75.00 12.86
C GLY A 375 -4.53 -74.09 12.60
N GLY A 376 -3.62 -73.76 13.52
CA GLY A 376 -3.47 -74.02 14.94
C GLY A 376 -2.25 -73.25 15.51
N SER A 377 -2.10 -73.28 16.85
CA SER A 377 -0.90 -73.04 17.71
C SER A 377 -0.15 -71.70 17.64
N ASN A 378 0.32 -71.05 18.71
CA ASN A 378 0.45 -71.41 20.13
C ASN A 378 0.53 -70.15 21.01
N MET A 379 -0.03 -70.25 22.20
CA MET A 379 0.16 -69.37 23.37
C MET A 379 1.61 -69.52 23.89
N SER A 380 2.20 -68.55 24.59
CA SER A 380 2.03 -68.47 26.05
C SER A 380 2.48 -67.13 26.65
N ALA A 381 1.71 -66.75 27.67
CA ALA A 381 1.87 -65.59 28.54
C ALA A 381 2.51 -65.99 29.89
N GLY A 382 2.84 -64.97 30.70
CA GLY A 382 2.98 -65.07 32.15
C GLY A 382 3.39 -63.71 32.73
N THR A 383 2.46 -62.84 33.15
CA THR A 383 1.86 -62.72 34.52
C THR A 383 2.87 -62.48 35.65
N ASN A 384 2.85 -61.30 36.27
CA ASN A 384 2.28 -61.10 37.63
C ASN A 384 2.48 -59.68 38.18
N ALA A 385 1.71 -59.40 39.23
CA ALA A 385 1.27 -58.11 39.71
C ALA A 385 2.13 -57.43 40.80
N SER A 386 1.75 -56.18 41.07
CA SER A 386 1.67 -55.48 42.38
C SER A 386 2.80 -54.51 42.82
N LYS A 387 2.33 -53.26 43.06
CA LYS A 387 2.65 -52.24 44.08
C LYS A 387 4.10 -51.88 44.48
N ALA A 388 4.22 -50.55 44.69
CA ALA A 388 5.03 -49.81 45.67
C ALA A 388 6.37 -49.21 45.21
N THR A 389 6.38 -47.86 45.21
CA THR A 389 7.39 -46.91 45.73
C THR A 389 8.87 -46.95 45.34
N THR A 390 9.40 -45.71 45.31
CA THR A 390 10.79 -45.25 45.55
C THR A 390 11.81 -45.29 44.41
N ALA A 391 12.42 -44.11 44.23
CA ALA A 391 13.53 -43.76 43.34
C ALA A 391 14.83 -44.55 43.63
N PRO A 392 15.91 -44.35 42.85
CA PRO A 392 16.86 -43.32 43.30
C PRO A 392 17.56 -42.52 42.18
N SER A 393 17.97 -41.34 42.60
CA SER A 393 19.06 -40.51 42.05
C SER A 393 20.42 -41.11 42.39
N ALA A 394 21.43 -40.89 41.55
CA ALA A 394 22.85 -40.89 41.93
C ALA A 394 23.42 -39.50 41.59
N ASN A 395 23.76 -38.64 42.58
CA ASN A 395 25.03 -38.56 43.33
C ASN A 395 26.21 -38.22 42.39
N GLU A 396 27.12 -37.29 42.67
CA GLU A 396 27.76 -36.79 43.90
C GLU A 396 28.29 -35.36 43.59
N GLY A 397 28.64 -34.43 44.47
CA GLY A 397 28.90 -34.28 45.90
C GLY A 397 29.35 -32.80 46.05
N ARG A 398 29.32 -32.08 47.17
CA ARG A 398 29.67 -32.46 48.53
C ARG A 398 29.27 -31.31 49.48
N ALA A 399 28.76 -31.75 50.64
CA ALA A 399 28.71 -31.19 52.00
C ALA A 399 28.97 -29.68 52.26
N ARG A 400 28.09 -28.90 52.91
CA ARG A 400 27.49 -28.96 54.29
C ARG A 400 28.29 -28.10 55.27
N GLN A 401 27.67 -27.07 55.86
CA GLN A 401 27.54 -26.85 57.32
C GLN A 401 26.87 -25.49 57.65
N SER A 402 26.47 -25.36 58.91
CA SER A 402 25.25 -24.74 59.43
C SER A 402 25.50 -23.72 60.55
N LYS A 403 24.77 -22.57 60.54
CA LYS A 403 24.26 -21.68 61.64
C LYS A 403 25.22 -21.19 62.77
N PRO A 404 24.91 -20.15 63.61
CA PRO A 404 23.82 -19.13 63.63
C PRO A 404 24.29 -17.64 63.89
N ALA A 405 23.30 -16.72 63.95
CA ALA A 405 23.18 -15.26 64.32
C ALA A 405 24.25 -14.58 65.25
N PRO A 406 24.36 -13.21 65.44
CA PRO A 406 23.30 -12.18 65.47
C PRO A 406 23.67 -10.71 65.00
N LYS A 407 22.75 -9.77 65.29
CA LYS A 407 22.65 -8.31 65.01
C LYS A 407 23.94 -7.44 65.15
N GLY A 408 24.06 -6.39 64.33
CA GLY A 408 24.78 -5.14 64.69
C GLY A 408 25.40 -4.30 63.55
N THR A 409 24.84 -3.09 63.34
CA THR A 409 25.47 -1.78 63.04
C THR A 409 26.53 -1.58 61.93
N SER A 410 26.16 -0.70 60.98
CA SER A 410 26.95 0.41 60.37
C SER A 410 27.97 0.13 59.23
N PRO A 411 28.22 1.13 58.33
CA PRO A 411 28.63 1.00 56.92
C PRO A 411 30.18 1.20 56.75
N PRO A 412 30.81 1.37 55.55
CA PRO A 412 30.36 1.38 54.15
C PRO A 412 31.21 0.50 53.20
N ASP A 413 30.72 0.24 51.98
CA ASP A 413 31.48 0.27 50.70
C ASP A 413 30.75 -0.56 49.63
N ARG A 414 30.44 0.08 48.48
CA ARG A 414 30.36 -0.58 47.16
C ARG A 414 30.24 0.45 46.03
N LEU A 415 31.29 0.51 45.22
CA LEU A 415 31.19 0.71 43.78
C LEU A 415 30.68 -0.61 43.13
N PRO A 416 30.28 -0.63 41.84
CA PRO A 416 28.99 -0.19 41.36
C PRO A 416 28.27 -1.34 40.61
N THR A 417 27.01 -1.63 40.94
CA THR A 417 26.21 -2.55 40.10
C THR A 417 25.45 -1.73 39.08
N MET A 418 26.04 -1.66 37.88
CA MET A 418 25.45 -1.14 36.66
C MET A 418 24.15 -1.90 36.34
N GLY A 419 23.09 -1.18 36.00
CA GLY A 419 21.96 -1.72 35.25
C GLY A 419 20.64 -1.85 35.99
N MET A 420 20.13 -0.76 36.58
CA MET A 420 18.68 -0.51 36.72
C MET A 420 18.46 1.01 36.81
N ILE A 421 17.76 1.60 35.84
CA ILE A 421 17.26 2.98 35.97
C ILE A 421 15.99 2.90 36.83
N PRO A 422 15.89 3.65 37.94
CA PRO A 422 14.66 3.70 38.73
C PRO A 422 13.54 4.37 37.92
N PRO A 423 12.27 3.97 38.10
CA PRO A 423 11.13 4.56 37.41
C PRO A 423 11.02 6.07 37.74
N PRO A 424 10.58 6.91 36.79
CA PRO A 424 10.61 8.36 36.96
C PRO A 424 9.60 8.82 38.02
N GLU A 425 10.08 9.58 39.00
CA GLU A 425 9.27 10.21 40.07
C GLU A 425 8.43 11.41 39.60
N ALA A 426 8.46 11.76 38.31
CA ALA A 426 7.74 12.90 37.75
C ALA A 426 7.04 12.54 36.43
N PRO A 427 5.90 13.20 36.11
CA PRO A 427 5.20 13.00 34.83
C PRO A 427 6.16 13.28 33.67
N ILE A 428 6.20 12.35 32.71
CA ILE A 428 7.10 12.36 31.55
C ILE A 428 6.99 13.71 30.83
N GLN A 429 8.00 14.56 30.96
CA GLN A 429 8.06 15.81 30.22
C GLN A 429 8.34 15.51 28.75
N MET A 430 7.31 15.64 27.91
CA MET A 430 7.48 15.58 26.45
C MET A 430 8.46 16.67 25.98
N HIS A 431 9.44 16.27 25.18
CA HIS A 431 10.43 17.18 24.57
C HIS A 431 9.71 18.23 23.71
N SER A 432 10.22 19.46 23.68
CA SER A 432 9.58 20.62 23.01
C SER A 432 9.22 20.37 21.54
N ALA A 433 10.01 19.57 20.83
CA ALA A 433 9.77 19.18 19.44
C ALA A 433 8.49 18.35 19.26
N PHE A 434 8.15 17.46 20.22
CA PHE A 434 6.91 16.67 20.18
C PHE A 434 5.70 17.49 20.58
N LYS A 435 5.84 18.41 21.54
CA LYS A 435 4.80 19.39 21.85
C LYS A 435 4.47 20.27 20.65
N THR A 436 5.47 20.64 19.86
CA THR A 436 5.28 21.44 18.64
C THR A 436 4.62 20.62 17.53
N MET A 437 4.97 19.34 17.37
CA MET A 437 4.34 18.43 16.42
C MET A 437 2.86 18.16 16.78
N ASP A 438 2.57 17.87 18.05
CA ASP A 438 1.21 17.69 18.58
C ASP A 438 0.37 18.96 18.38
N ALA A 439 0.93 20.13 18.65
CA ALA A 439 0.27 21.41 18.41
C ALA A 439 0.01 21.66 16.91
N ASN A 440 0.94 21.29 16.03
CA ASN A 440 0.77 21.42 14.58
C ASN A 440 -0.26 20.41 14.04
N LEU A 441 -0.32 19.18 14.55
CA LEU A 441 -1.30 18.17 14.14
C LEU A 441 -2.73 18.56 14.57
N LYS A 442 -2.86 19.27 15.70
CA LYS A 442 -4.11 19.83 16.21
C LYS A 442 -4.44 21.21 15.67
N ASP A 443 -3.56 21.79 14.85
CA ASP A 443 -3.82 23.07 14.20
C ASP A 443 -5.01 22.89 13.23
N PRO A 444 -6.01 23.80 13.25
CA PRO A 444 -7.12 23.81 12.29
C PRO A 444 -6.69 23.71 10.81
N ALA A 445 -5.44 24.06 10.49
CA ALA A 445 -4.84 23.92 9.16
C ALA A 445 -4.48 22.46 8.77
N PHE A 446 -4.31 21.55 9.75
CA PHE A 446 -3.96 20.13 9.58
C PHE A 446 -5.09 19.17 9.96
N THR A 447 -6.06 19.61 10.75
CA THR A 447 -7.40 19.03 10.68
C THR A 447 -7.95 19.46 9.33
N GLY A 448 -7.66 18.68 8.28
CA GLY A 448 -8.22 18.92 6.96
C GLY A 448 -9.68 19.28 7.13
N THR A 449 -10.17 20.29 6.40
CA THR A 449 -11.59 20.59 6.41
C THR A 449 -12.29 19.28 6.11
N THR A 450 -12.81 18.62 7.15
CA THR A 450 -13.96 17.77 7.03
C THR A 450 -14.92 18.74 6.40
N ARG A 451 -15.05 18.68 5.07
CA ARG A 451 -16.21 19.25 4.43
C ARG A 451 -17.33 18.69 5.27
N ASP A 452 -17.99 19.58 6.00
CA ASP A 452 -19.24 19.25 6.64
C ASP A 452 -20.05 18.62 5.52
N ASN A 453 -20.07 17.29 5.47
CA ASN A 453 -21.13 16.55 4.84
C ASN A 453 -22.30 16.89 5.74
N LYS A 454 -22.83 18.12 5.61
CA LYS A 454 -24.20 18.41 6.00
C LYS A 454 -24.95 17.22 5.44
N PRO A 455 -25.56 16.38 6.31
CA PRO A 455 -26.24 15.19 5.84
C PRO A 455 -27.18 15.69 4.78
N THR A 456 -26.90 15.32 3.52
CA THR A 456 -27.82 15.63 2.45
C THR A 456 -29.09 14.97 2.91
N GLN A 457 -30.19 15.74 3.05
CA GLN A 457 -31.45 15.17 3.55
C GLN A 457 -31.64 13.80 2.92
N PRO A 458 -31.86 12.74 3.72
CA PRO A 458 -31.87 11.39 3.21
C PRO A 458 -32.83 11.35 2.04
N ARG A 459 -32.27 11.21 0.83
CA ARG A 459 -33.07 11.14 -0.38
C ARG A 459 -33.80 9.81 -0.37
N ASN A 460 -34.83 9.70 -1.19
CA ASN A 460 -35.52 8.44 -1.41
C ASN A 460 -34.49 7.34 -1.76
N LEU A 461 -34.54 6.21 -1.04
CA LEU A 461 -33.63 5.06 -1.22
C LEU A 461 -33.74 4.48 -2.64
N GLU A 462 -34.92 4.56 -3.25
CA GLU A 462 -35.14 4.16 -4.64
C GLU A 462 -34.31 5.03 -5.59
N ASP A 463 -34.44 6.36 -5.52
CA ASP A 463 -33.67 7.30 -6.34
C ASP A 463 -32.16 7.19 -6.15
N GLU A 464 -31.71 6.90 -4.92
CA GLU A 464 -30.30 6.62 -4.64
C GLU A 464 -29.83 5.32 -5.28
N THR A 465 -30.68 4.30 -5.27
CA THR A 465 -30.37 3.00 -5.86
C THR A 465 -30.33 3.08 -7.38
N SER A 466 -31.29 3.76 -8.02
CA SER A 466 -31.27 4.01 -9.47
C SER A 466 -30.03 4.80 -9.91
N ARG A 467 -29.59 5.79 -9.11
CA ARG A 467 -28.33 6.51 -9.37
C ARG A 467 -27.10 5.61 -9.21
N ALA A 468 -27.08 4.73 -8.21
CA ALA A 468 -25.99 3.79 -8.02
C ALA A 468 -25.85 2.83 -9.21
N PHE A 469 -26.97 2.33 -9.75
CA PHE A 469 -26.98 1.56 -11.01
C PHE A 469 -26.39 2.36 -12.17
N LYS A 470 -26.84 3.60 -12.35
CA LYS A 470 -26.34 4.43 -13.45
C LYS A 470 -24.84 4.71 -13.33
N GLU A 471 -24.35 5.04 -12.14
CA GLU A 471 -22.94 5.30 -11.89
C GLU A 471 -22.09 4.04 -12.09
N HIS A 472 -22.58 2.88 -11.66
CA HIS A 472 -21.92 1.59 -11.89
C HIS A 472 -21.78 1.25 -13.38
N GLU A 473 -22.84 1.45 -14.16
CA GLU A 473 -22.81 1.30 -15.63
C GLU A 473 -21.84 2.27 -16.31
N ASP A 474 -21.79 3.52 -15.84
CA ASP A 474 -20.87 4.52 -16.38
C ASP A 474 -19.41 4.17 -16.08
N ILE A 475 -19.12 3.64 -14.88
CA ILE A 475 -17.78 3.13 -14.54
C ILE A 475 -17.44 1.91 -15.38
N THR A 476 -18.39 1.01 -15.61
CA THR A 476 -18.22 -0.15 -16.51
C THR A 476 -17.82 0.31 -17.91
N SER A 477 -18.53 1.31 -18.44
CA SER A 477 -18.25 1.91 -19.74
C SER A 477 -16.87 2.59 -19.79
N ALA A 478 -16.42 3.19 -18.68
CA ALA A 478 -15.09 3.80 -18.58
C ALA A 478 -13.96 2.75 -18.63
N PHE A 479 -14.12 1.59 -17.98
CA PHE A 479 -13.17 0.47 -18.11
C PHE A 479 -13.11 -0.05 -19.55
N ASP A 480 -14.25 -0.24 -20.20
CA ASP A 480 -14.30 -0.68 -21.59
C ASP A 480 -13.66 0.33 -22.54
N LEU A 481 -13.93 1.63 -22.34
CA LEU A 481 -13.29 2.72 -23.10
C LEU A 481 -11.78 2.70 -22.93
N PHE A 482 -11.28 2.54 -21.70
CA PHE A 482 -9.85 2.44 -21.44
C PHE A 482 -9.21 1.30 -22.22
N ALA A 483 -9.76 0.08 -22.10
CA ALA A 483 -9.23 -1.09 -22.79
C ALA A 483 -9.23 -0.94 -24.31
N ARG A 484 -10.32 -0.40 -24.90
CA ARG A 484 -10.43 -0.15 -26.34
C ARG A 484 -9.53 0.97 -26.85
N SER A 485 -9.07 1.85 -25.96
CA SER A 485 -8.17 2.96 -26.30
C SER A 485 -6.70 2.55 -26.27
N LEU A 486 -6.39 1.32 -25.82
CA LEU A 486 -5.04 0.77 -25.90
C LEU A 486 -4.80 0.18 -27.30
N GLY A 487 -3.61 0.44 -27.85
CA GLY A 487 -3.19 -0.10 -29.14
C GLY A 487 -2.59 -1.51 -29.05
N PRO A 488 -2.26 -2.13 -30.19
CA PRO A 488 -1.76 -3.51 -30.25
C PRO A 488 -0.44 -3.72 -29.51
N ASP A 489 0.33 -2.66 -29.27
CA ASP A 489 1.54 -2.73 -28.44
C ASP A 489 1.28 -3.14 -26.97
N PHE A 490 0.03 -3.05 -26.51
CA PHE A 490 -0.39 -3.48 -25.17
C PHE A 490 -0.92 -4.92 -25.16
N ASP A 491 -1.11 -5.55 -26.31
CA ASP A 491 -1.58 -6.93 -26.37
C ASP A 491 -0.52 -7.91 -25.82
N PRO A 492 -0.95 -9.06 -25.29
CA PRO A 492 0.00 -10.11 -24.92
C PRO A 492 0.80 -10.54 -26.14
N LEU A 493 2.11 -10.76 -25.95
CA LEU A 493 2.99 -11.25 -27.00
C LEU A 493 2.55 -12.65 -27.44
N PRO A 494 2.57 -12.95 -28.74
CA PRO A 494 2.28 -14.29 -29.21
C PRO A 494 3.35 -15.27 -28.71
N TYR A 495 2.95 -16.53 -28.48
CA TYR A 495 3.88 -17.58 -28.12
C TYR A 495 4.84 -17.86 -29.28
N THR A 496 6.13 -17.56 -29.11
CA THR A 496 7.19 -17.93 -30.06
C THR A 496 7.64 -19.37 -29.85
N ASP A 497 7.62 -19.83 -28.59
CA ASP A 497 7.99 -21.16 -28.14
C ASP A 497 6.83 -21.84 -27.40
N THR A 498 7.05 -23.05 -26.88
CA THR A 498 6.07 -23.76 -26.04
C THR A 498 5.61 -22.85 -24.88
N PRO A 499 4.30 -22.59 -24.74
CA PRO A 499 3.78 -21.71 -23.69
C PRO A 499 4.17 -22.20 -22.29
N ILE A 500 4.52 -21.26 -21.41
CA ILE A 500 4.81 -21.57 -20.00
C ILE A 500 3.53 -22.09 -19.35
N ALA A 501 3.55 -23.38 -18.98
CA ALA A 501 2.44 -24.02 -18.30
C ALA A 501 2.36 -23.55 -16.85
N THR A 502 1.17 -23.13 -16.42
CA THR A 502 0.91 -22.65 -15.06
C THR A 502 -0.41 -23.21 -14.54
N PRO A 503 -0.65 -23.21 -13.22
CA PRO A 503 -1.95 -23.59 -12.65
C PRO A 503 -3.13 -22.73 -13.12
N PHE A 504 -2.86 -21.58 -13.76
CA PHE A 504 -3.88 -20.67 -14.31
C PHE A 504 -4.08 -20.87 -15.83
N GLY A 505 -3.39 -21.84 -16.44
CA GLY A 505 -3.27 -22.00 -17.88
C GLY A 505 -1.97 -21.37 -18.44
N PRO A 506 -1.87 -21.22 -19.77
CA PRO A 506 -0.70 -20.60 -20.40
C PRO A 506 -0.44 -19.18 -19.87
N ALA A 507 0.80 -18.90 -19.48
CA ALA A 507 1.19 -17.57 -18.98
C ALA A 507 1.01 -16.48 -20.06
N LEU A 508 0.72 -15.26 -19.64
CA LEU A 508 0.65 -14.08 -20.52
C LEU A 508 1.91 -13.24 -20.32
N VAL A 509 2.66 -13.02 -21.41
CA VAL A 509 3.87 -12.20 -21.45
C VAL A 509 3.57 -10.94 -22.25
N TYR A 510 4.08 -9.79 -21.81
CA TYR A 510 3.88 -8.51 -22.48
C TYR A 510 5.23 -7.91 -22.88
N ARG A 511 5.20 -6.91 -23.75
CA ARG A 511 6.39 -6.21 -24.23
C ARG A 511 7.30 -5.69 -23.13
N ASN A 512 6.74 -5.26 -22.00
CA ASN A 512 7.51 -4.90 -20.80
C ASN A 512 6.71 -5.18 -19.51
N PRO A 513 7.38 -5.28 -18.36
CA PRO A 513 6.74 -5.55 -17.06
C PRO A 513 5.70 -4.50 -16.65
N GLY A 514 5.86 -3.24 -17.07
CA GLY A 514 4.92 -2.16 -16.78
C GLY A 514 3.55 -2.39 -17.42
N ILE A 515 3.52 -2.85 -18.68
CA ILE A 515 2.28 -3.23 -19.39
C ILE A 515 1.60 -4.42 -18.70
N ALA A 516 2.37 -5.43 -18.27
CA ALA A 516 1.83 -6.55 -17.50
C ALA A 516 1.14 -6.07 -16.21
N CYS A 517 1.78 -5.13 -15.48
CA CYS A 517 1.21 -4.54 -14.28
C CYS A 517 -0.07 -3.74 -14.56
N ILE A 518 -0.13 -3.00 -15.67
CA ILE A 518 -1.34 -2.26 -16.09
C ILE A 518 -2.52 -3.22 -16.33
N TRP A 519 -2.30 -4.32 -17.06
CA TRP A 519 -3.38 -5.30 -17.32
C TRP A 519 -3.80 -6.05 -16.07
N ALA A 520 -2.86 -6.44 -15.21
CA ALA A 520 -3.19 -7.05 -13.92
C ALA A 520 -4.02 -6.08 -13.06
N PHE A 521 -3.66 -4.80 -13.03
CA PHE A 521 -4.42 -3.78 -12.30
C PHE A 521 -5.80 -3.50 -12.90
N TYR A 522 -5.91 -3.49 -14.23
CA TYR A 522 -7.19 -3.41 -14.95
C TYR A 522 -8.12 -4.55 -14.53
N HIS A 523 -7.62 -5.79 -14.49
CA HIS A 523 -8.41 -6.93 -14.04
C HIS A 523 -8.81 -6.83 -12.55
N VAL A 524 -7.97 -6.28 -11.68
CA VAL A 524 -8.39 -5.96 -10.30
C VAL A 524 -9.56 -4.99 -10.29
N GLY A 525 -9.49 -3.93 -11.11
CA GLY A 525 -10.60 -2.98 -11.27
C GLY A 525 -11.90 -3.65 -11.71
N ARG A 526 -11.83 -4.59 -12.66
CA ARG A 526 -12.98 -5.39 -13.09
C ARG A 526 -13.53 -6.29 -11.98
N ILE A 527 -12.67 -6.91 -11.17
CA ILE A 527 -13.08 -7.69 -9.99
C ILE A 527 -13.81 -6.80 -8.99
N LEU A 528 -13.25 -5.63 -8.67
CA LEU A 528 -13.84 -4.67 -7.75
C LEU A 528 -15.19 -4.16 -8.26
N LEU A 529 -15.33 -3.95 -9.58
CA LEU A 529 -16.57 -3.49 -10.20
C LEU A 529 -17.72 -4.48 -10.01
N CYS A 530 -17.45 -5.78 -10.16
CA CYS A 530 -18.46 -6.80 -9.85
C CYS A 530 -18.82 -6.78 -8.35
N ARG A 531 -17.82 -6.66 -7.47
CA ARG A 531 -18.02 -6.62 -6.01
C ARG A 531 -18.76 -5.38 -5.52
N SER A 532 -18.66 -4.26 -6.25
CA SER A 532 -19.29 -2.99 -5.91
C SER A 532 -20.66 -2.78 -6.55
N HIS A 533 -21.20 -3.75 -7.30
CA HIS A 533 -22.52 -3.66 -7.92
C HIS A 533 -23.60 -3.27 -6.88
N PRO A 534 -24.58 -2.40 -7.21
CA PRO A 534 -25.54 -1.84 -6.24
C PRO A 534 -26.31 -2.85 -5.39
N GLU A 535 -26.54 -4.04 -5.93
CA GLU A 535 -27.26 -5.14 -5.26
C GLU A 535 -26.34 -6.11 -4.49
N MET A 536 -25.02 -5.90 -4.51
CA MET A 536 -24.09 -6.70 -3.70
C MET A 536 -24.19 -6.34 -2.21
N PRO A 537 -23.84 -7.28 -1.30
CA PRO A 537 -23.86 -6.99 0.13
C PRO A 537 -22.84 -5.88 0.46
N PRO A 538 -23.09 -5.06 1.49
CA PRO A 538 -22.16 -4.01 1.91
C PRO A 538 -20.83 -4.55 2.43
N ALA A 539 -20.78 -5.79 2.91
CA ALA A 539 -19.57 -6.42 3.40
C ALA A 539 -18.70 -6.91 2.22
N ALA A 540 -17.52 -6.31 2.05
CA ALA A 540 -16.61 -6.57 0.92
C ALA A 540 -16.24 -8.05 0.76
N MET A 541 -16.01 -8.76 1.86
CA MET A 541 -15.67 -10.18 1.87
C MET A 541 -16.80 -11.10 1.42
N VAL A 542 -18.03 -10.76 1.80
CA VAL A 542 -19.22 -11.47 1.38
C VAL A 542 -19.43 -11.24 -0.12
N ALA A 543 -19.32 -9.98 -0.56
CA ALA A 543 -19.38 -9.63 -1.98
C ALA A 543 -18.31 -10.39 -2.78
N ALA A 544 -17.06 -10.44 -2.29
CA ALA A 544 -15.97 -11.17 -2.93
C ALA A 544 -16.27 -12.67 -3.10
N SER A 545 -16.84 -13.29 -2.08
CA SER A 545 -17.20 -14.71 -2.11
C SER A 545 -18.36 -14.98 -3.09
N VAL A 546 -19.38 -14.13 -3.04
CA VAL A 546 -20.58 -14.22 -3.88
C VAL A 546 -20.25 -14.02 -5.36
N THR A 547 -19.42 -13.02 -5.68
CA THR A 547 -19.08 -12.70 -7.08
C THR A 547 -17.92 -13.54 -7.63
N ALA A 548 -17.32 -14.44 -6.85
CA ALA A 548 -16.12 -15.19 -7.25
C ALA A 548 -16.29 -15.95 -8.58
N HIS A 549 -17.51 -16.45 -8.84
CA HIS A 549 -17.83 -17.14 -10.10
C HIS A 549 -17.91 -16.17 -11.29
N LEU A 550 -18.45 -14.96 -11.10
CA LEU A 550 -18.50 -13.90 -12.12
C LEU A 550 -17.11 -13.34 -12.43
N THR A 551 -16.24 -13.28 -11.43
CA THR A 551 -14.91 -12.68 -11.55
C THR A 551 -13.81 -13.71 -11.83
N ARG A 552 -14.17 -14.98 -12.07
CA ARG A 552 -13.24 -16.09 -12.27
C ARG A 552 -12.21 -15.78 -13.35
N ASP A 553 -12.67 -15.35 -14.53
CA ASP A 553 -11.79 -15.14 -15.67
C ASP A 553 -10.80 -13.99 -15.45
N HIS A 554 -11.23 -12.93 -14.75
CA HIS A 554 -10.34 -11.84 -14.35
C HIS A 554 -9.29 -12.29 -13.34
N ALA A 555 -9.65 -13.13 -12.37
CA ALA A 555 -8.66 -13.69 -11.45
C ALA A 555 -7.71 -14.66 -12.15
N GLN A 556 -8.20 -15.51 -13.07
CA GLN A 556 -7.33 -16.35 -13.89
C GLN A 556 -6.38 -15.52 -14.76
N ALA A 557 -6.86 -14.42 -15.36
CA ALA A 557 -6.03 -13.51 -16.13
C ALA A 557 -4.91 -12.91 -15.25
N ILE A 558 -5.22 -12.44 -14.03
CA ILE A 558 -4.20 -11.97 -13.08
C ILE A 558 -3.16 -13.07 -12.81
N GLY A 559 -3.59 -14.31 -12.54
CA GLY A 559 -2.69 -15.45 -12.34
C GLY A 559 -1.77 -15.70 -13.55
N LYS A 560 -2.31 -15.70 -14.77
CA LYS A 560 -1.54 -15.87 -16.02
C LYS A 560 -0.53 -14.73 -16.24
N ILE A 561 -0.94 -13.49 -16.00
CA ILE A 561 -0.08 -12.29 -16.15
C ILE A 561 1.06 -12.33 -15.13
N CYS A 562 0.72 -12.55 -13.85
CA CYS A 562 1.73 -12.67 -12.80
C CYS A 562 2.69 -13.84 -13.10
N ALA A 563 2.20 -14.97 -13.60
CA ALA A 563 3.07 -16.08 -13.97
C ALA A 563 4.02 -15.76 -15.12
N GLY A 564 3.57 -15.00 -16.14
CA GLY A 564 4.45 -14.48 -17.18
C GLY A 564 5.49 -13.51 -16.62
N LEU A 565 5.09 -12.66 -15.67
CA LEU A 565 6.01 -11.75 -14.96
C LEU A 565 7.07 -12.51 -14.15
N TYR A 566 6.78 -13.68 -13.57
CA TYR A 566 7.80 -14.47 -12.86
C TYR A 566 8.66 -15.35 -13.77
N ALA A 567 8.31 -15.49 -15.05
CA ALA A 567 9.14 -16.17 -16.03
C ALA A 567 10.25 -15.22 -16.52
N THR A 568 11.17 -14.89 -15.62
CA THR A 568 12.13 -13.78 -15.78
C THR A 568 12.96 -13.86 -17.06
N GLN A 569 13.24 -15.08 -17.55
CA GLN A 569 13.94 -15.32 -18.83
C GLN A 569 13.25 -14.65 -20.03
N GLN A 570 11.92 -14.53 -20.02
CA GLN A 570 11.13 -13.87 -21.07
C GLN A 570 11.38 -12.36 -21.14
N TYR A 571 11.91 -11.77 -20.07
CA TYR A 571 12.32 -10.37 -19.99
C TYR A 571 13.85 -10.21 -20.04
N ASN A 572 14.56 -11.20 -20.60
CA ASN A 572 16.02 -11.24 -20.69
C ASN A 572 16.73 -11.08 -19.33
N GLN A 573 16.08 -11.54 -18.25
CA GLN A 573 16.64 -11.49 -16.91
C GLN A 573 17.37 -12.79 -16.60
N SER A 574 18.69 -12.68 -16.40
CA SER A 574 19.56 -13.79 -15.99
C SER A 574 20.39 -13.39 -14.76
N GLY A 575 20.48 -14.26 -13.75
CA GLY A 575 21.29 -14.02 -12.56
C GLY A 575 20.57 -13.23 -11.47
N ALA A 576 21.22 -12.20 -10.92
CA ALA A 576 20.63 -11.34 -9.91
C ALA A 576 19.42 -10.59 -10.48
N LEU A 577 18.39 -10.39 -9.66
CA LEU A 577 17.15 -9.74 -10.09
C LEU A 577 17.42 -8.25 -10.36
N ASP A 578 17.11 -7.78 -11.58
CA ASP A 578 17.18 -6.36 -11.90
C ASP A 578 16.25 -5.55 -10.98
N PRO A 579 16.69 -4.40 -10.43
CA PRO A 579 15.87 -3.61 -9.51
C PRO A 579 14.56 -3.08 -10.11
N THR A 580 14.54 -2.67 -11.38
CA THR A 580 13.30 -2.23 -12.04
C THR A 580 12.32 -3.41 -12.19
N PHE A 581 12.85 -4.58 -12.54
CA PHE A 581 12.06 -5.81 -12.59
C PHE A 581 11.56 -6.27 -11.22
N ALA A 582 12.37 -6.11 -10.16
CA ALA A 582 11.97 -6.35 -8.79
C ALA A 582 10.79 -5.46 -8.39
N GLY A 583 10.80 -4.17 -8.80
CA GLY A 583 9.66 -3.27 -8.62
C GLY A 583 8.38 -3.80 -9.26
N ALA A 584 8.43 -4.34 -10.47
CA ALA A 584 7.25 -4.93 -11.12
C ALA A 584 6.76 -6.18 -10.37
N CYS A 585 7.68 -7.02 -9.88
CA CYS A 585 7.34 -8.13 -8.98
C CYS A 585 6.67 -7.63 -7.68
N MET A 586 7.13 -6.52 -7.10
CA MET A 586 6.51 -5.94 -5.91
C MET A 586 5.08 -5.48 -6.18
N GLU A 587 4.83 -4.78 -7.29
CA GLU A 587 3.48 -4.36 -7.72
C GLU A 587 2.49 -5.53 -7.82
N SER A 588 2.96 -6.68 -8.33
CA SER A 588 2.12 -7.88 -8.48
C SER A 588 1.49 -8.39 -7.18
N THR A 589 2.08 -8.02 -6.03
CA THR A 589 1.55 -8.32 -4.69
C THR A 589 0.13 -7.79 -4.51
N PHE A 590 -0.13 -6.57 -4.96
CA PHE A 590 -1.46 -5.97 -4.86
C PHE A 590 -2.48 -6.72 -5.72
N TYR A 591 -2.10 -7.11 -6.94
CA TYR A 591 -3.00 -7.83 -7.84
C TYR A 591 -3.33 -9.24 -7.33
N LEU A 592 -2.32 -9.93 -6.82
CA LEU A 592 -2.45 -11.26 -6.23
C LEU A 592 -3.29 -11.25 -4.93
N LEU A 593 -3.38 -10.15 -4.20
CA LEU A 593 -4.29 -10.05 -3.05
C LEU A 593 -5.75 -10.25 -3.50
N PHE A 594 -6.21 -9.50 -4.51
CA PHE A 594 -7.61 -9.53 -4.93
C PHE A 594 -8.00 -10.80 -5.70
N ALA A 595 -7.09 -11.35 -6.49
CA ALA A 595 -7.29 -12.61 -7.19
C ALA A 595 -7.08 -13.83 -6.27
N GLY A 596 -6.06 -13.78 -5.42
CA GLY A 596 -5.66 -14.85 -4.51
C GLY A 596 -6.77 -15.27 -3.54
N VAL A 597 -7.44 -14.30 -2.93
CA VAL A 597 -8.52 -14.56 -1.96
C VAL A 597 -9.65 -15.43 -2.51
N GLN A 598 -9.86 -15.46 -3.84
CA GLN A 598 -10.92 -16.25 -4.49
C GLN A 598 -10.43 -17.55 -5.13
N TYR A 599 -9.13 -17.86 -5.12
CA TYR A 599 -8.65 -19.14 -5.65
C TYR A 599 -9.09 -20.32 -4.79
N THR A 600 -9.58 -21.37 -5.45
CA THR A 600 -10.01 -22.63 -4.81
C THR A 600 -9.16 -23.83 -5.23
N ASP A 601 -8.52 -23.76 -6.39
CA ASP A 601 -7.64 -24.81 -6.89
C ASP A 601 -6.37 -24.92 -6.03
N PRO A 602 -5.99 -26.13 -5.55
CA PRO A 602 -4.79 -26.31 -4.73
C PRO A 602 -3.48 -25.89 -5.42
N GLY A 603 -3.37 -26.09 -6.74
CA GLY A 603 -2.20 -25.69 -7.53
C GLY A 603 -2.06 -24.17 -7.60
N GLN A 604 -3.16 -23.48 -7.87
CA GLN A 604 -3.23 -22.01 -7.88
C GLN A 604 -2.87 -21.43 -6.51
N ARG A 605 -3.49 -21.94 -5.43
CA ARG A 605 -3.20 -21.52 -4.06
C ARG A 605 -1.73 -21.73 -3.70
N GLY A 606 -1.20 -22.92 -3.98
CA GLY A 606 0.21 -23.27 -3.71
C GLY A 606 1.19 -22.37 -4.47
N TRP A 607 0.91 -22.12 -5.75
CA TRP A 607 1.72 -21.24 -6.58
C TRP A 607 1.71 -19.79 -6.06
N THR A 608 0.53 -19.24 -5.73
CA THR A 608 0.40 -17.86 -5.23
C THR A 608 1.20 -17.66 -3.94
N ILE A 609 1.11 -18.57 -2.97
CA ILE A 609 1.86 -18.46 -1.72
C ILE A 609 3.37 -18.60 -1.97
N SER A 610 3.79 -19.53 -2.83
CA SER A 610 5.20 -19.66 -3.21
C SER A 610 5.74 -18.35 -3.77
N LYS A 611 5.02 -17.70 -4.69
CA LYS A 611 5.50 -16.47 -5.33
C LYS A 611 5.47 -15.24 -4.45
N LEU A 612 4.45 -15.08 -3.60
CA LEU A 612 4.43 -13.99 -2.62
C LEU A 612 5.60 -14.11 -1.61
N ARG A 613 6.01 -15.32 -1.25
CA ARG A 613 7.21 -15.57 -0.43
C ARG A 613 8.50 -15.29 -1.19
N ASP A 614 8.60 -15.74 -2.44
CA ASP A 614 9.75 -15.44 -3.31
C ASP A 614 9.96 -13.92 -3.43
N ILE A 615 8.89 -13.13 -3.63
CA ILE A 615 8.97 -11.66 -3.66
C ILE A 615 9.52 -11.11 -2.35
N SER A 616 8.98 -11.56 -1.21
CA SER A 616 9.39 -11.03 0.10
C SER A 616 10.87 -11.27 0.34
N GLN A 617 11.36 -12.47 0.00
CA GLN A 617 12.75 -12.85 0.20
C GLN A 617 13.70 -12.17 -0.80
N ARG A 618 13.32 -12.12 -2.09
CA ARG A 618 14.20 -11.64 -3.17
C ARG A 618 14.18 -10.13 -3.36
N CYS A 619 13.09 -9.47 -2.97
CA CYS A 619 12.90 -8.03 -3.16
C CYS A 619 12.88 -7.26 -1.83
N GLY A 620 13.07 -7.92 -0.68
CA GLY A 620 12.99 -7.29 0.65
C GLY A 620 11.59 -6.72 0.97
N TRP A 621 10.56 -7.16 0.24
CA TRP A 621 9.21 -6.58 0.25
C TRP A 621 8.29 -7.34 1.22
N HIS A 622 8.26 -6.93 2.48
CA HIS A 622 7.51 -7.68 3.51
C HIS A 622 5.99 -7.58 3.36
N THR A 623 5.49 -6.59 2.60
CA THR A 623 4.08 -6.53 2.22
C THR A 623 3.61 -7.79 1.49
N SER A 624 4.44 -8.43 0.67
CA SER A 624 4.03 -9.69 0.03
C SER A 624 3.90 -10.85 1.01
N ALA A 625 4.70 -10.88 2.07
CA ALA A 625 4.53 -11.85 3.14
C ALA A 625 3.22 -11.64 3.91
N ALA A 626 2.86 -10.38 4.19
CA ALA A 626 1.58 -10.04 4.80
C ALA A 626 0.39 -10.43 3.90
N VAL A 627 0.49 -10.21 2.58
CA VAL A 627 -0.54 -10.65 1.61
C VAL A 627 -0.62 -12.18 1.52
N ALA A 628 0.49 -12.90 1.61
CA ALA A 628 0.46 -14.36 1.69
C ALA A 628 -0.32 -14.84 2.93
N ALA A 629 -0.06 -14.23 4.09
CA ALA A 629 -0.78 -14.54 5.32
C ALA A 629 -2.28 -14.20 5.23
N ALA A 630 -2.63 -13.11 4.56
CA ALA A 630 -4.01 -12.72 4.29
C ALA A 630 -4.76 -13.78 3.48
N CYS A 631 -4.16 -14.25 2.38
CA CYS A 631 -4.73 -15.28 1.52
C CYS A 631 -4.94 -16.60 2.29
N GLU A 632 -3.91 -17.08 3.00
CA GLU A 632 -4.02 -18.34 3.76
C GLU A 632 -5.09 -18.26 4.86
N THR A 633 -5.14 -17.14 5.59
CA THR A 633 -6.19 -16.91 6.61
C THR A 633 -7.58 -16.93 6.00
N THR A 634 -7.73 -16.34 4.80
CA THR A 634 -9.01 -16.34 4.09
C THR A 634 -9.43 -17.76 3.70
N TRP A 635 -8.53 -18.53 3.09
CA TRP A 635 -8.84 -19.89 2.63
C TRP A 635 -9.12 -20.84 3.79
N GLU A 636 -8.37 -20.72 4.89
CA GLU A 636 -8.59 -21.50 6.10
C GLU A 636 -9.99 -21.23 6.69
N ARG A 637 -10.36 -19.94 6.87
CA ARG A 637 -11.67 -19.56 7.39
C ARG A 637 -12.80 -20.00 6.46
N MET A 638 -12.65 -19.82 5.15
CA MET A 638 -13.65 -20.26 4.17
C MET A 638 -13.78 -21.78 4.13
N GLY A 639 -12.68 -22.51 4.33
CA GLY A 639 -12.67 -23.97 4.48
C GLY A 639 -13.40 -24.44 5.74
N GLN A 640 -13.09 -23.83 6.89
CA GLN A 640 -13.76 -24.11 8.17
C GLN A 640 -15.26 -23.81 8.13
N ALA A 641 -15.65 -22.76 7.40
CA ALA A 641 -17.05 -22.41 7.19
C ALA A 641 -17.78 -23.29 6.14
N GLY A 642 -17.09 -24.27 5.52
CA GLY A 642 -17.66 -25.12 4.47
C GLY A 642 -18.00 -24.37 3.16
N ARG A 643 -17.45 -23.16 2.97
CA ARG A 643 -17.69 -22.31 1.79
C ARG A 643 -16.62 -22.45 0.71
N ALA A 644 -15.52 -23.13 1.02
CA ALA A 644 -14.43 -23.43 0.09
C ALA A 644 -13.78 -24.77 0.46
N PRO A 645 -12.94 -25.36 -0.43
CA PRO A 645 -12.16 -26.53 -0.07
C PRO A 645 -11.27 -26.27 1.16
N PRO A 646 -11.11 -27.25 2.07
CA PRO A 646 -10.22 -27.14 3.22
C PRO A 646 -8.82 -26.67 2.82
N TYR A 647 -8.18 -25.89 3.69
CA TYR A 647 -6.84 -25.39 3.48
C TYR A 647 -6.01 -25.54 4.75
N GLU A 648 -4.81 -26.08 4.60
CA GLU A 648 -3.83 -26.17 5.68
C GLU A 648 -2.76 -25.08 5.48
N ARG A 649 -2.57 -24.26 6.51
CA ARG A 649 -1.66 -23.12 6.49
C ARG A 649 -0.21 -23.60 6.37
N LYS A 650 0.56 -22.99 5.46
CA LYS A 650 1.97 -23.32 5.23
C LYS A 650 2.94 -22.32 5.86
N LEU A 651 2.47 -21.23 6.47
CA LEU A 651 3.31 -20.22 7.12
C LEU A 651 3.89 -20.78 8.43
N ASP A 652 5.13 -20.39 8.74
CA ASP A 652 5.77 -20.79 10.00
C ASP A 652 5.05 -20.09 11.17
N PRO A 653 4.34 -20.83 12.04
CA PRO A 653 3.64 -20.24 13.18
C PRO A 653 4.61 -19.67 14.24
N ARG A 654 5.93 -19.91 14.11
CA ARG A 654 6.97 -19.40 15.01
C ARG A 654 7.67 -18.15 14.49
N ASN A 655 7.24 -17.57 13.36
CA ASN A 655 7.81 -16.32 12.88
C ASN A 655 7.56 -15.20 13.90
N HIS A 656 8.59 -14.40 14.17
CA HIS A 656 8.57 -13.36 15.19
C HIS A 656 7.79 -12.10 14.78
N ASP A 657 7.41 -12.00 13.50
CA ASP A 657 6.57 -10.96 12.93
C ASP A 657 5.12 -11.48 12.76
N ASP A 658 4.23 -11.04 13.65
CA ASP A 658 2.81 -11.42 13.68
C ASP A 658 2.10 -11.16 12.34
N ARG A 659 2.57 -10.17 11.58
CA ARG A 659 2.01 -9.83 10.26
C ARG A 659 2.31 -10.92 9.22
N GLN A 660 3.41 -11.65 9.41
CA GLN A 660 3.82 -12.77 8.56
C GLN A 660 3.25 -14.10 9.05
N THR A 661 2.88 -14.24 10.33
CA THR A 661 2.19 -15.43 10.82
C THR A 661 0.69 -15.37 10.55
N GLY A 662 0.12 -14.17 10.43
CA GLY A 662 -1.31 -13.94 10.34
C GLY A 662 -2.06 -14.23 11.64
N LEU A 663 -1.33 -14.44 12.74
CA LEU A 663 -1.88 -14.53 14.09
C LEU A 663 -1.92 -13.09 14.61
N GLY A 664 -3.10 -12.59 15.00
CA GLY A 664 -3.21 -11.26 15.60
C GLY A 664 -2.35 -11.12 16.86
N PRO A 665 -2.21 -9.90 17.43
CA PRO A 665 -1.45 -9.70 18.67
C PRO A 665 -1.91 -10.73 19.71
N ARG A 666 -0.98 -11.51 20.26
CA ARG A 666 -1.29 -12.41 21.37
C ARG A 666 -2.03 -11.60 22.43
N GLY A 667 -3.23 -12.04 22.79
CA GLY A 667 -4.03 -11.40 23.83
C GLY A 667 -3.24 -11.27 25.13
N PRO A 668 -3.60 -10.32 26.01
CA PRO A 668 -2.84 -9.97 27.20
C PRO A 668 -2.70 -11.09 28.26
N ASP A 669 -3.23 -12.29 28.03
CA ASP A 669 -3.25 -13.39 29.01
C ASP A 669 -2.06 -14.37 28.90
N ALA A 670 -1.02 -14.05 28.13
CA ALA A 670 0.22 -14.83 28.16
C ALA A 670 1.18 -14.30 29.24
N SER A 671 1.14 -14.93 30.42
CA SER A 671 2.06 -14.68 31.54
C SER A 671 3.54 -14.63 31.09
N PRO A 672 4.36 -13.70 31.63
CA PRO A 672 5.73 -13.52 31.19
C PRO A 672 6.64 -14.57 31.81
N MET A 673 7.25 -15.42 30.98
CA MET A 673 8.42 -16.20 31.36
C MET A 673 9.66 -15.67 30.62
N ALA A 674 10.56 -15.12 31.43
CA ALA A 674 12.01 -14.97 31.28
C ALA A 674 12.57 -14.41 29.95
N GLY A 675 12.92 -13.11 30.00
CA GLY A 675 14.26 -12.62 29.65
C GLY A 675 14.71 -12.75 28.20
N ASP A 676 14.18 -11.91 27.31
CA ASP A 676 14.82 -11.60 26.02
C ASP A 676 15.01 -10.09 25.88
N SER A 677 16.27 -9.65 25.73
CA SER A 677 16.65 -8.23 25.67
C SER A 677 16.24 -7.54 24.35
N SER A 678 15.65 -8.30 23.43
CA SER A 678 15.10 -7.82 22.16
C SER A 678 13.79 -7.02 22.32
N ASN A 679 13.07 -7.19 23.44
CA ASN A 679 11.80 -6.51 23.70
C ASN A 679 11.97 -5.07 24.22
N ALA A 680 13.09 -4.72 24.86
CA ALA A 680 13.29 -3.38 25.42
C ALA A 680 13.37 -2.27 24.35
N LEU A 681 13.87 -2.57 23.15
CA LEU A 681 13.85 -1.63 22.01
C LEU A 681 12.45 -1.47 21.41
N LYS A 682 11.68 -2.56 21.32
CA LYS A 682 10.28 -2.55 20.87
C LYS A 682 9.38 -1.83 21.88
N ASP A 683 9.67 -1.94 23.16
CA ASP A 683 8.96 -1.24 24.25
C ASP A 683 9.31 0.24 24.30
N HIS A 684 10.55 0.62 23.98
CA HIS A 684 10.92 2.02 23.80
C HIS A 684 10.30 2.63 22.54
N GLU A 685 10.22 1.90 21.43
CA GLU A 685 9.51 2.32 20.21
C GLU A 685 7.99 2.40 20.42
N SER A 686 7.41 1.44 21.14
CA SER A 686 5.98 1.42 21.43
C SER A 686 5.62 2.54 22.40
N ALA A 687 6.36 2.78 23.48
CA ALA A 687 6.11 3.90 24.38
C ALA A 687 6.25 5.28 23.70
N PHE A 688 7.16 5.42 22.73
CA PHE A 688 7.38 6.67 21.99
C PHE A 688 6.30 6.95 20.92
N VAL A 689 5.60 5.92 20.43
CA VAL A 689 4.55 5.99 19.40
C VAL A 689 3.14 5.81 19.99
N VAL A 690 3.02 5.33 21.24
CA VAL A 690 1.75 5.15 21.96
C VAL A 690 1.08 6.48 22.33
N HIS A 691 1.83 7.59 22.40
CA HIS A 691 1.26 8.90 22.74
C HIS A 691 0.36 9.53 21.65
N ASP A 692 0.31 8.97 20.44
CA ASP A 692 -0.49 9.49 19.32
C ASP A 692 -1.76 8.68 19.03
N ARG A 693 -2.00 7.60 19.80
CA ARG A 693 -3.19 6.74 19.67
C ARG A 693 -4.46 7.35 20.30
N SER A 694 -4.34 8.39 21.11
CA SER A 694 -5.47 9.09 21.73
C SER A 694 -6.04 10.25 20.90
N LEU A 695 -5.37 10.61 19.81
CA LEU A 695 -5.77 11.67 18.88
C LEU A 695 -6.48 11.13 17.63
N ILE A 696 -6.55 9.80 17.53
CA ILE A 696 -7.46 9.12 16.62
C ILE A 696 -8.86 9.31 17.20
N ASP A 697 -9.64 10.21 16.60
CA ASP A 697 -11.08 10.23 16.82
C ASP A 697 -11.62 8.81 16.69
N ARG A 698 -12.58 8.46 17.55
CA ARG A 698 -13.22 7.14 17.68
C ARG A 698 -14.11 6.82 16.47
N SER A 699 -13.66 7.11 15.25
CA SER A 699 -14.21 6.48 14.06
C SER A 699 -13.69 5.05 14.02
N ASN A 700 -14.60 4.08 14.10
CA ASN A 700 -14.32 2.65 14.20
C ASN A 700 -13.61 2.04 12.96
N SER A 701 -12.96 2.81 12.08
CA SER A 701 -12.36 2.32 10.81
C SER A 701 -10.84 2.11 10.83
N THR A 702 -10.10 2.49 11.87
CA THR A 702 -8.62 2.52 11.80
C THR A 702 -7.89 1.25 12.29
N ARG A 703 -8.58 0.12 12.45
CA ARG A 703 -7.95 -1.18 12.77
C ARG A 703 -7.81 -2.06 11.54
N VAL A 704 -6.78 -1.82 10.72
CA VAL A 704 -6.53 -2.69 9.57
C VAL A 704 -5.05 -3.05 9.45
N HIS A 705 -4.70 -4.26 9.91
CA HIS A 705 -3.64 -5.06 9.29
C HIS A 705 -4.14 -5.42 7.88
N TRP A 706 -3.29 -5.37 6.85
CA TRP A 706 -3.51 -5.56 5.39
C TRP A 706 -4.72 -6.35 4.86
N ALA A 707 -5.28 -7.24 5.67
CA ALA A 707 -6.40 -8.10 5.33
C ALA A 707 -7.68 -7.81 6.11
N LEU A 708 -7.68 -7.05 7.21
CA LEU A 708 -8.89 -6.82 8.03
C LEU A 708 -9.90 -5.89 7.34
N GLY A 709 -9.52 -4.97 6.43
CA GLY A 709 -10.51 -4.22 5.64
C GLY A 709 -11.32 -5.13 4.71
N LEU A 710 -10.65 -6.15 4.13
CA LEU A 710 -11.30 -7.25 3.42
C LEU A 710 -11.97 -8.25 4.38
N LEU A 711 -11.34 -8.66 5.49
CA LEU A 711 -11.68 -9.80 6.36
C LEU A 711 -12.36 -9.42 7.69
N SER A 712 -12.66 -8.15 7.95
CA SER A 712 -13.40 -7.69 9.14
C SER A 712 -14.89 -7.97 8.95
N VAL A 713 -15.20 -9.26 8.86
CA VAL A 713 -16.55 -9.76 8.94
C VAL A 713 -17.03 -9.70 10.39
N GLU A 714 -16.13 -9.70 11.38
CA GLU A 714 -16.49 -9.81 12.80
C GLU A 714 -16.68 -8.47 13.54
N GLU A 715 -15.93 -7.40 13.23
CA GLU A 715 -16.18 -6.09 13.83
C GLU A 715 -17.37 -5.38 13.14
N ASP A 716 -17.53 -5.48 11.82
CA ASP A 716 -18.75 -5.03 11.12
C ASP A 716 -19.98 -5.84 11.58
N ILE A 717 -19.82 -7.17 11.63
CA ILE A 717 -20.49 -8.15 12.50
C ILE A 717 -21.10 -7.59 13.81
N LYS A 718 -20.19 -7.33 14.74
CA LYS A 718 -20.45 -6.98 16.14
C LYS A 718 -20.92 -5.54 16.32
N ASN A 719 -20.52 -4.61 15.43
CA ASN A 719 -20.99 -3.23 15.44
C ASN A 719 -22.40 -3.08 14.84
N MET A 720 -22.92 -4.11 14.17
CA MET A 720 -24.34 -4.24 13.78
C MET A 720 -25.24 -4.77 14.91
N LYS A 721 -24.77 -4.80 16.17
CA LYS A 721 -25.66 -4.98 17.32
C LYS A 721 -26.53 -3.72 17.48
N LEU A 722 -27.69 -3.79 16.85
CA LEU A 722 -28.89 -3.04 17.21
C LEU A 722 -29.09 -3.20 18.72
N ASN A 723 -28.94 -2.11 19.47
CA ASN A 723 -29.50 -2.07 20.82
C ASN A 723 -31.03 -2.09 20.68
N GLU A 724 -31.65 -2.82 21.58
CA GLU A 724 -33.11 -2.94 21.79
C GLU A 724 -33.86 -1.61 21.69
#